data_AF-F5XYQ3-F1
#
_entry.id   AF-F5XYQ3-F1
#
_cell.length_a   1.000
_cell.length_b   1.000
_cell.length_c   1.000
_cell.angle_alpha   90.00
_cell.angle_beta   90.00
_cell.angle_gamma   90.00
#
_symmetry.space_group_name_H-M   'P 1'
#
loop_
_entity.id
_entity.type
_entity.pdbx_description
1 polymer ?
#
loop_
_entity_poly.entity_id
_entity_poly.type
_entity_poly.pdbx_seq_one_letter_code
_entity_poly.pdbx_strand_id
1 'polypeptide(L)'
;MSSFSDYTEAAVLNHLYGGTTFTKPARFLALFSAAPSDAGGGTELSATGGYARLALPAMTVSGTNPTLATNGGAIEWPAATANWSAPVTHVAVFDAPSGGNLLAWAPLAASRTVNTGDVFRVPAGDLDITVDTIAASGAVAGTTNLLTYSEQFNAEAWRATLASGQPLVQANVSGDAQGHQTVDELTTNYSGSLYVRQHVSGLVVGQTYTFSVELQQGRVGPAAAARLTTNNTLAWNTGASTKATLTGSLVRHSVTWTQQGSTTAAIMVGAVDVAGVGDDQCLGTIRMNDAMLNVGSAPAPYVRTGESEAPAASTWPAKLFGAYYEAYQAWQAAPYPQIDTLPYQQYNLLYLHNARFGTDGSVNFPFLDTVTPAEIQRCRQRGQKVMLTLGGGGNNFVYQTRAQSQAAVNSLKTLIDGMGGLDGLNFYNFEFGALTDSNYTAFFNECRYIADQLRATYGRDFWITAPAQTDEALQRRFCKEMMAAGAMQFCSSQHRDSDSWRDVDRIFNTVDAWIIEVCAGDASKTVVGFGADYFSPYTGTGGLGGPDNEINRREWDKIRAKYPGIRGMFGWSAETIMGFGSTRTTQANANRWGNLMHPLLGTAELPPVPFGSRVDLVNGERYPYGIMPTNYTRTQMDDNVKACYATWKAALLKKSPTFNSHPQSIYAGASITDGYHVDKQETGIACVSEGIGYGMLTMAVMAGHESQARTYFDGMLRVARACPAYGHMGQGKPQAVYLMDWRLHSDMSSAGGGWNAHDGDLDIALALLMAHRQWGSGGAINYRQEALNTINAMKVVNFKPDGRPSGGDGVRTSDIMTNHFRAFARATGDLYWSDTVIPRCESMITHIINNYSPNAKLVPDFIVGLDSGPGQPAPPYYADPHPFTGMYGPNAIRCPWRWGVDYVLTGNSYWGAKASDIVTWIKNDTAGDPFRTGANYRLDGSVVDDVRYFGPGSVSSLMTGAMTNPAHQAYLNTLVQANFQNFRNNYYDSDLQLLNLLIATGNWWTP
;
A
#
# COMPACT_ATOMS: atom_id res chain seq x y z
N MET A 1 18.03 21.55 23.29
CA MET A 1 16.93 20.76 23.88
C MET A 1 16.04 20.29 22.76
N SER A 2 15.62 19.02 22.80
CA SER A 2 14.79 18.38 21.77
C SER A 2 13.32 18.37 22.21
N SER A 3 12.48 19.08 21.48
CA SER A 3 11.01 19.15 21.57
C SER A 3 10.37 19.65 22.87
N PHE A 4 9.14 20.16 22.70
CA PHE A 4 8.20 20.45 23.76
C PHE A 4 7.63 19.14 24.32
N SER A 5 7.21 19.15 25.60
CA SER A 5 6.42 18.06 26.18
C SER A 5 5.00 18.01 25.59
N ASP A 6 4.31 16.88 25.72
CA ASP A 6 2.89 16.73 25.34
C ASP A 6 2.01 17.84 25.93
N TYR A 7 2.29 18.22 27.18
CA TYR A 7 1.61 19.33 27.87
C TYR A 7 1.81 20.66 27.15
N THR A 8 3.04 20.97 26.75
CA THR A 8 3.37 22.24 26.10
C THR A 8 2.87 22.28 24.67
N GLU A 9 2.94 21.17 23.93
CA GLU A 9 2.37 21.04 22.60
C GLU A 9 0.85 21.27 22.62
N ALA A 10 0.13 20.60 23.53
CA ALA A 10 -1.30 20.77 23.70
C ALA A 10 -1.67 22.20 24.11
N ALA A 11 -0.90 22.82 25.02
CA ALA A 11 -1.14 24.19 25.45
C ALA A 11 -0.93 25.21 24.32
N VAL A 12 0.11 25.03 23.50
CA VAL A 12 0.40 25.90 22.34
C VAL A 12 -0.64 25.74 21.24
N LEU A 13 -1.03 24.50 20.91
CA LEU A 13 -2.06 24.25 19.89
C LEU A 13 -3.43 24.79 20.29
N ASN A 14 -3.84 24.60 21.55
CA ASN A 14 -5.09 25.17 22.02
C ASN A 14 -5.04 26.71 22.11
N HIS A 15 -3.86 27.28 22.38
CA HIS A 15 -3.66 28.73 22.35
C HIS A 15 -3.77 29.33 20.95
N LEU A 16 -3.21 28.65 19.95
CA LEU A 16 -3.23 29.12 18.56
C LEU A 16 -4.56 28.83 17.85
N TYR A 17 -5.20 27.70 18.18
CA TYR A 17 -6.33 27.18 17.39
C TYR A 17 -7.55 26.74 18.21
N GLY A 18 -7.39 26.36 19.48
CA GLY A 18 -8.44 25.74 20.31
C GLY A 18 -9.25 26.68 21.21
N GLY A 19 -8.90 27.97 21.26
CA GLY A 19 -9.68 29.00 21.96
C GLY A 19 -9.39 29.19 23.45
N THR A 20 -8.42 28.46 24.03
CA THR A 20 -7.98 28.68 25.42
C THR A 20 -6.71 29.52 25.48
N THR A 21 -6.61 30.48 26.41
CA THR A 21 -5.40 31.31 26.53
C THR A 21 -4.32 30.58 27.33
N PHE A 22 -3.11 30.48 26.77
CA PHE A 22 -1.93 30.01 27.49
C PHE A 22 -1.05 31.20 27.89
N THR A 23 -0.98 31.50 29.18
CA THR A 23 -0.14 32.58 29.71
C THR A 23 1.29 32.10 29.92
N LYS A 24 2.29 32.94 29.60
CA LYS A 24 3.71 32.62 29.78
C LYS A 24 3.98 32.10 31.21
N PRO A 25 4.44 30.84 31.38
CA PRO A 25 4.66 30.27 32.70
C PRO A 25 5.96 30.80 33.34
N ALA A 26 6.06 30.69 34.66
CA ALA A 26 7.36 30.69 35.33
C ALA A 26 8.17 29.47 34.82
N ARG A 27 9.51 29.51 34.89
CA ARG A 27 10.34 28.44 34.30
C ARG A 27 11.51 28.12 35.21
N PHE A 28 11.72 26.84 35.49
CA PHE A 28 12.75 26.34 36.37
C PHE A 28 13.51 25.19 35.72
N LEU A 29 14.84 25.20 35.77
CA LEU A 29 15.69 24.11 35.29
C LEU A 29 15.87 23.06 36.39
N ALA A 30 15.57 21.82 36.04
CA ALA A 30 15.70 20.63 36.87
C ALA A 30 16.77 19.68 36.28
N LEU A 31 17.45 18.94 37.16
CA LEU A 31 18.54 18.01 36.82
C LEU A 31 18.10 16.57 37.12
N PHE A 32 18.35 15.68 36.16
CA PHE A 32 17.84 14.31 36.15
C PHE A 32 18.97 13.30 36.01
N SER A 33 18.82 12.16 36.69
CA SER A 33 19.71 11.00 36.57
C SER A 33 19.19 9.93 35.60
N ALA A 34 17.89 9.96 35.29
CA ALA A 34 17.26 9.17 34.23
C ALA A 34 16.32 10.07 33.40
N ALA A 35 16.30 9.85 32.09
CA ALA A 35 15.56 10.68 31.13
C ALA A 35 14.06 10.76 31.45
N PRO A 36 13.45 11.96 31.43
CA PRO A 36 12.01 12.11 31.21
C PRO A 36 11.59 11.62 29.82
N SER A 37 10.28 11.53 29.58
CA SER A 37 9.66 11.44 28.25
C SER A 37 8.80 12.66 28.00
N ASP A 38 8.22 12.80 26.79
CA ASP A 38 7.36 13.93 26.46
C ASP A 38 6.06 13.97 27.30
N ALA A 39 5.58 12.81 27.76
CA ALA A 39 4.50 12.68 28.73
C ALA A 39 4.92 12.96 30.19
N GLY A 40 6.21 13.20 30.46
CA GLY A 40 6.80 13.34 31.79
C GLY A 40 7.59 12.10 32.25
N GLY A 41 7.77 11.95 33.56
CA GLY A 41 8.56 10.86 34.16
C GLY A 41 10.05 11.20 34.31
N GLY A 42 10.90 10.17 34.28
CA GLY A 42 12.32 10.28 34.62
C GLY A 42 12.59 10.34 36.12
N THR A 43 13.87 10.37 36.50
CA THR A 43 14.29 10.47 37.90
C THR A 43 15.00 11.79 38.12
N GLU A 44 14.28 12.76 38.70
CA GLU A 44 14.89 14.02 39.15
C GLU A 44 15.82 13.74 40.34
N LEU A 45 16.91 14.50 40.45
CA LEU A 45 17.79 14.39 41.62
C LEU A 45 17.03 14.74 42.91
N SER A 46 17.35 14.00 43.99
CA SER A 46 16.82 14.31 45.32
C SER A 46 17.47 15.58 45.88
N ALA A 47 16.86 16.21 46.89
CA ALA A 47 17.42 17.39 47.56
C ALA A 47 18.74 17.12 48.35
N THR A 48 19.30 15.91 48.25
CA THR A 48 20.56 15.52 48.87
C THR A 48 21.72 16.36 48.32
N GLY A 49 22.51 16.96 49.21
CA GLY A 49 23.66 17.79 48.82
C GLY A 49 23.31 19.19 48.32
N GLY A 50 22.09 19.67 48.59
CA GLY A 50 21.67 21.05 48.33
C GLY A 50 21.07 21.31 46.95
N TYR A 51 20.75 20.25 46.19
CA TYR A 51 20.06 20.39 44.90
C TYR A 51 18.63 20.93 45.08
N ALA A 52 18.28 21.93 44.26
CA ALA A 52 16.93 22.42 44.04
C ALA A 52 16.81 22.95 42.61
N ARG A 53 15.61 23.00 42.04
CA ARG A 53 15.40 23.61 40.71
C ARG A 53 15.71 25.11 40.76
N LEU A 54 16.40 25.63 39.76
CA LEU A 54 16.73 27.07 39.66
C LEU A 54 15.87 27.76 38.61
N ALA A 55 15.43 28.98 38.89
CA ALA A 55 14.68 29.78 37.92
C ALA A 55 15.55 30.06 36.69
N LEU A 56 14.97 29.90 35.50
CA LEU A 56 15.66 30.25 34.26
C LEU A 56 15.84 31.78 34.17
N PRO A 57 17.02 32.26 33.77
CA PRO A 57 17.22 33.67 33.47
C PRO A 57 16.39 34.10 32.26
N ALA A 58 16.49 35.38 31.90
CA ALA A 58 15.92 35.85 30.64
C ALA A 58 16.44 34.99 29.48
N MET A 59 15.52 34.51 28.65
CA MET A 59 15.86 33.74 27.45
C MET A 59 15.78 34.69 26.25
N THR A 60 16.79 34.64 25.39
CA THR A 60 16.82 35.41 24.13
C THR A 60 16.33 34.50 23.01
N VAL A 61 15.33 34.97 22.25
CA VAL A 61 14.82 34.24 21.08
C VAL A 61 15.34 34.89 19.81
N SER A 62 15.92 34.11 18.91
CA SER A 62 16.48 34.57 17.63
C SER A 62 16.33 33.50 16.54
N GLY A 63 16.53 33.91 15.28
CA GLY A 63 16.39 33.02 14.13
C GLY A 63 14.93 32.81 13.69
N THR A 64 14.75 32.21 12.51
CA THR A 64 13.44 31.86 11.94
C THR A 64 13.37 30.41 11.45
N ASN A 65 14.51 29.73 11.29
CA ASN A 65 14.59 28.33 10.87
C ASN A 65 16.00 27.72 11.14
N PRO A 66 16.23 27.05 12.30
CA PRO A 66 15.30 26.94 13.42
C PRO A 66 15.19 28.26 14.19
N THR A 67 14.03 28.48 14.82
CA THR A 67 13.90 29.52 15.85
C THR A 67 14.49 28.97 17.14
N LEU A 68 15.42 29.71 17.76
CA LEU A 68 16.19 29.29 18.92
C LEU A 68 15.93 30.21 20.12
N ALA A 69 15.63 29.63 21.27
CA ALA A 69 15.59 30.32 22.56
C ALA A 69 16.78 29.86 23.43
N THR A 70 17.68 30.77 23.78
CA THR A 70 18.89 30.46 24.56
C THR A 70 18.95 31.25 25.87
N ASN A 71 19.62 30.73 26.91
CA ASN A 71 19.72 31.41 28.21
C ASN A 71 20.70 32.59 28.19
N GLY A 72 20.22 33.79 28.50
CA GLY A 72 21.02 35.01 28.48
C GLY A 72 22.00 35.18 29.64
N GLY A 73 21.94 34.32 30.66
CA GLY A 73 22.82 34.32 31.83
C GLY A 73 23.14 32.90 32.29
N ALA A 74 24.23 32.74 33.04
CA ALA A 74 24.59 31.43 33.59
C ALA A 74 23.61 30.98 34.68
N ILE A 75 23.31 29.68 34.72
CA ILE A 75 22.52 29.03 35.76
C ILE A 75 23.50 28.25 36.62
N GLU A 76 23.67 28.65 37.88
CA GLU A 76 24.72 28.13 38.76
C GLU A 76 24.11 27.70 40.09
N TRP A 77 24.34 26.42 40.44
CA TRP A 77 23.95 25.90 41.75
C TRP A 77 24.98 26.28 42.81
N PRO A 78 24.58 26.47 44.08
CA PRO A 78 25.53 26.58 45.17
C PRO A 78 26.47 25.37 45.22
N ALA A 79 27.68 25.56 45.78
CA ALA A 79 28.61 24.46 45.99
C ALA A 79 27.94 23.33 46.77
N ALA A 80 28.02 22.10 46.23
CA ALA A 80 27.29 20.96 46.77
C ALA A 80 27.73 20.67 48.21
N THR A 81 26.77 20.59 49.14
CA THR A 81 27.07 20.38 50.57
C THR A 81 27.28 18.90 50.93
N ALA A 82 26.97 18.00 50.00
CA ALA A 82 27.24 16.57 50.02
C ALA A 82 27.27 16.07 48.56
N ASN A 83 27.74 14.84 48.32
CA ASN A 83 27.64 14.23 47.00
C ASN A 83 26.16 14.12 46.58
N TRP A 84 25.84 14.52 45.35
CA TRP A 84 24.48 14.39 44.83
C TRP A 84 24.13 12.93 44.57
N SER A 85 22.83 12.61 44.58
CA SER A 85 22.34 11.23 44.68
C SER A 85 22.64 10.34 43.46
N ALA A 86 22.99 10.93 42.32
CA ALA A 86 23.40 10.23 41.10
C ALA A 86 24.06 11.22 40.11
N PRO A 87 24.80 10.72 39.09
CA PRO A 87 25.28 11.57 38.00
C PRO A 87 24.12 12.26 37.27
N VAL A 88 24.32 13.54 36.94
CA VAL A 88 23.39 14.33 36.11
C VAL A 88 23.55 13.88 34.66
N THR A 89 22.51 13.31 34.08
CA THR A 89 22.49 12.82 32.70
C THR A 89 21.55 13.61 31.81
N HIS A 90 20.51 14.24 32.38
CA HIS A 90 19.50 15.00 31.64
C HIS A 90 19.13 16.31 32.36
N VAL A 91 18.59 17.26 31.59
CA VAL A 91 17.95 18.47 32.12
C VAL A 91 16.50 18.56 31.65
N ALA A 92 15.66 19.20 32.46
CA ALA A 92 14.26 19.42 32.16
C ALA A 92 13.81 20.81 32.63
N VAL A 93 12.87 21.43 31.92
CA VAL A 93 12.29 22.72 32.29
C VAL A 93 10.88 22.51 32.80
N PHE A 94 10.58 23.02 34.00
CA PHE A 94 9.27 22.94 34.63
C PHE A 94 8.66 24.32 34.88
N ASP A 95 7.34 24.38 35.03
CA ASP A 95 6.62 25.61 35.34
C ASP A 95 6.57 25.99 36.84
N ALA A 96 7.12 25.15 37.72
CA ALA A 96 7.14 25.35 39.18
C ALA A 96 8.48 24.96 39.83
N PRO A 97 8.86 25.56 40.98
CA PRO A 97 10.10 25.25 41.71
C PRO A 97 10.09 23.84 42.35
N SER A 98 8.91 23.24 42.50
CA SER A 98 8.70 21.84 42.90
C SER A 98 7.36 21.37 42.33
N GLY A 99 7.26 20.12 41.86
CA GLY A 99 6.07 19.64 41.14
C GLY A 99 5.91 20.31 39.77
N GLY A 100 4.70 20.74 39.41
CA GLY A 100 4.44 21.46 38.16
C GLY A 100 4.46 20.57 36.90
N ASN A 101 4.23 21.20 35.75
CA ASN A 101 4.21 20.54 34.44
C ASN A 101 5.59 20.62 33.78
N LEU A 102 6.00 19.52 33.16
CA LEU A 102 7.19 19.47 32.32
C LEU A 102 6.93 20.30 31.05
N LEU A 103 7.87 21.15 30.66
CA LEU A 103 7.78 22.00 29.48
C LEU A 103 8.64 21.51 28.31
N ALA A 104 9.88 21.08 28.59
CA ALA A 104 10.84 20.55 27.63
C ALA A 104 11.96 19.81 28.38
N TRP A 105 12.67 18.90 27.72
CA TRP A 105 13.79 18.17 28.32
C TRP A 105 14.85 17.79 27.28
N ALA A 106 16.05 17.41 27.73
CA ALA A 106 17.13 16.94 26.85
C ALA A 106 18.23 16.18 27.62
N PRO A 107 18.99 15.30 26.95
CA PRO A 107 20.21 14.75 27.50
C PRO A 107 21.31 15.82 27.59
N LEU A 108 22.19 15.69 28.58
CA LEU A 108 23.48 16.38 28.58
C LEU A 108 24.42 15.69 27.59
N ALA A 109 25.26 16.47 26.91
CA ALA A 109 26.30 15.92 26.03
C ALA A 109 27.28 14.98 26.76
N ALA A 110 27.47 15.17 28.07
CA ALA A 110 28.22 14.26 28.92
C ALA A 110 27.62 14.22 30.33
N SER A 111 27.51 13.01 30.90
CA SER A 111 27.08 12.83 32.28
C SER A 111 28.05 13.49 33.26
N ARG A 112 27.53 14.13 34.31
CA ARG A 112 28.33 14.85 35.31
C ARG A 112 28.02 14.37 36.72
N THR A 113 29.02 13.81 37.39
CA THR A 113 28.95 13.55 38.84
C THR A 113 29.28 14.83 39.60
N VAL A 114 28.46 15.19 40.57
CA VAL A 114 28.65 16.37 41.42
C VAL A 114 28.96 15.90 42.84
N ASN A 115 30.21 16.07 43.25
CA ASN A 115 30.68 15.71 44.58
C ASN A 115 30.61 16.92 45.52
N THR A 116 30.79 16.66 46.81
CA THR A 116 30.84 17.70 47.84
C THR A 116 31.88 18.77 47.48
N GLY A 117 31.46 20.03 47.43
CA GLY A 117 32.30 21.18 47.05
C GLY A 117 32.23 21.56 45.56
N ASP A 118 31.70 20.69 44.70
CA ASP A 118 31.54 20.99 43.26
C ASP A 118 30.41 21.99 43.02
N VAL A 119 30.57 22.83 41.99
CA VAL A 119 29.54 23.74 41.49
C VAL A 119 29.10 23.26 40.11
N PHE A 120 27.83 22.86 39.98
CA PHE A 120 27.25 22.57 38.67
C PHE A 120 26.77 23.88 38.04
N ARG A 121 27.17 24.11 36.78
CA ARG A 121 26.86 25.35 36.05
C ARG A 121 26.48 25.06 34.61
N VAL A 122 25.44 25.74 34.14
CA VAL A 122 25.12 25.90 32.72
C VAL A 122 25.49 27.33 32.31
N PRO A 123 26.56 27.54 31.51
CA PRO A 123 26.96 28.87 31.03
C PRO A 123 25.86 29.58 30.24
N ALA A 124 26.00 30.90 30.09
CA ALA A 124 25.11 31.68 29.21
C ALA A 124 25.30 31.22 27.75
N GLY A 125 24.21 30.97 27.04
CA GLY A 125 24.24 30.46 25.67
C GLY A 125 24.24 28.93 25.53
N ASP A 126 24.35 28.17 26.62
CA ASP A 126 24.52 26.71 26.57
C ASP A 126 23.20 25.93 26.78
N LEU A 127 22.11 26.61 27.17
CA LEU A 127 20.77 26.03 27.22
C LEU A 127 19.94 26.52 26.05
N ASP A 128 19.94 25.74 24.99
CA ASP A 128 19.21 26.01 23.75
C ASP A 128 17.88 25.27 23.69
N ILE A 129 16.80 25.95 23.34
CA ILE A 129 15.46 25.39 23.14
C ILE A 129 14.97 25.75 21.74
N THR A 130 14.67 24.74 20.92
CA THR A 130 14.18 24.93 19.55
C THR A 130 12.79 24.31 19.39
N VAL A 131 11.96 24.92 18.55
CA VAL A 131 10.70 24.31 18.08
C VAL A 131 10.97 23.78 16.66
N ASP A 132 11.59 22.60 16.59
CA ASP A 132 11.82 21.88 15.34
C ASP A 132 11.92 20.37 15.65
N THR A 133 11.34 19.55 14.78
CA THR A 133 11.34 18.08 14.90
C THR A 133 12.73 17.54 14.61
N ILE A 134 13.61 17.61 15.60
CA ILE A 134 14.90 16.94 15.56
C ILE A 134 14.77 15.68 16.42
N ALA A 135 14.61 14.53 15.75
CA ALA A 135 14.84 13.23 16.34
C ALA A 135 16.30 13.19 16.84
N ALA A 136 16.50 13.11 18.16
CA ALA A 136 17.81 13.02 18.76
C ALA A 136 18.49 11.69 18.37
N SER A 137 19.34 11.71 17.34
CA SER A 137 20.33 10.64 17.11
C SER A 137 21.45 10.79 18.14
N GLY A 138 21.51 9.87 19.10
CA GLY A 138 22.63 9.76 20.03
C GLY A 138 23.95 9.56 19.29
N ALA A 139 24.98 10.29 19.73
CA ALA A 139 26.34 10.15 19.25
C ALA A 139 26.87 8.73 19.51
N VAL A 140 27.34 8.05 18.47
CA VAL A 140 28.35 6.98 18.60
C VAL A 140 29.68 7.58 18.16
N ALA A 141 30.46 8.03 19.13
CA ALA A 141 31.89 8.23 18.94
C ALA A 141 32.59 6.89 19.16
N GLY A 142 33.17 6.30 18.11
CA GLY A 142 33.91 5.04 18.21
C GLY A 142 34.23 4.36 16.89
N THR A 143 35.14 4.93 16.11
CA THR A 143 36.08 4.29 15.16
C THR A 143 35.74 2.90 14.59
N THR A 144 35.34 2.86 13.32
CA THR A 144 36.05 2.14 12.25
C THR A 144 35.51 2.60 10.88
N ASN A 145 36.31 3.41 10.18
CA ASN A 145 36.07 3.75 8.78
C ASN A 145 36.13 2.46 7.94
N LEU A 146 34.99 1.99 7.43
CA LEU A 146 34.94 0.86 6.49
C LEU A 146 35.33 1.26 5.04
N LEU A 147 35.83 2.47 4.83
CA LEU A 147 36.44 2.91 3.57
C LEU A 147 37.69 3.76 3.82
N THR A 148 38.78 3.12 4.24
CA THR A 148 40.12 3.73 4.26
C THR A 148 40.87 3.62 2.92
N TYR A 149 40.18 3.41 1.80
CA TYR A 149 40.80 3.35 0.47
C TYR A 149 40.07 4.25 -0.54
N SER A 150 40.13 5.57 -0.34
CA SER A 150 39.85 6.55 -1.39
C SER A 150 40.84 6.45 -2.57
N GLU A 151 41.92 5.68 -2.42
CA GLU A 151 42.93 5.42 -3.46
C GLU A 151 42.43 4.58 -4.66
N GLN A 152 41.20 4.05 -4.63
CA GLN A 152 40.62 3.26 -5.74
C GLN A 152 39.87 4.10 -6.78
N PHE A 153 39.66 5.39 -6.52
CA PHE A 153 39.03 6.33 -7.44
C PHE A 153 40.03 7.45 -7.75
N ASN A 154 40.42 7.64 -9.00
CA ASN A 154 41.32 8.75 -9.34
C ASN A 154 40.55 10.09 -9.25
N ALA A 155 41.27 11.21 -9.12
CA ALA A 155 40.66 12.55 -9.19
C ALA A 155 39.95 12.83 -10.53
N GLU A 156 40.12 11.96 -11.54
CA GLU A 156 39.47 12.03 -12.85
C GLU A 156 38.21 11.14 -12.94
N ALA A 157 37.86 10.39 -11.88
CA ALA A 157 36.79 9.40 -11.86
C ALA A 157 35.41 10.04 -11.81
N TRP A 158 35.34 11.37 -11.73
CA TRP A 158 34.09 12.13 -11.72
C TRP A 158 34.19 13.25 -12.77
N ARG A 159 33.69 12.97 -13.97
CA ARG A 159 33.65 13.96 -15.06
C ARG A 159 32.23 14.44 -15.28
N ALA A 160 32.03 15.76 -15.17
CA ALA A 160 30.86 16.45 -15.71
C ALA A 160 31.23 17.08 -17.06
N THR A 161 30.63 16.58 -18.14
CA THR A 161 30.81 17.14 -19.49
C THR A 161 29.50 17.73 -19.99
N LEU A 162 29.57 18.87 -20.66
CA LEU A 162 28.44 19.41 -21.41
C LEU A 162 28.02 18.43 -22.52
N ALA A 163 26.77 18.49 -22.97
CA ALA A 163 26.30 17.73 -24.14
C ALA A 163 27.13 17.99 -25.41
N SER A 164 27.86 19.12 -25.49
CA SER A 164 28.81 19.47 -26.55
C SER A 164 30.20 18.82 -26.40
N GLY A 165 30.44 18.03 -25.34
CA GLY A 165 31.71 17.36 -25.05
C GLY A 165 32.74 18.21 -24.31
N GLN A 166 32.43 19.48 -24.01
CA GLN A 166 33.32 20.38 -23.26
C GLN A 166 33.31 20.05 -21.75
N PRO A 167 34.48 19.89 -21.09
CA PRO A 167 34.56 19.63 -19.66
C PRO A 167 34.22 20.87 -18.82
N LEU A 168 33.47 20.70 -17.73
CA LEU A 168 33.25 21.76 -16.74
C LEU A 168 34.40 21.79 -15.72
N VAL A 169 34.80 22.98 -15.28
CA VAL A 169 35.93 23.18 -14.35
C VAL A 169 35.56 22.77 -12.92
N GLN A 170 36.33 21.80 -12.41
CA GLN A 170 36.63 21.39 -11.02
C GLN A 170 35.47 21.10 -10.03
N ALA A 171 35.34 19.82 -9.65
CA ALA A 171 34.69 19.42 -8.40
C ALA A 171 35.43 20.02 -7.20
N ASN A 172 34.71 20.44 -6.15
CA ASN A 172 35.33 21.01 -4.95
C ASN A 172 36.14 19.92 -4.23
N VAL A 173 37.47 20.01 -4.29
CA VAL A 173 38.39 19.16 -3.52
C VAL A 173 38.96 20.01 -2.38
N SER A 174 38.65 19.67 -1.13
CA SER A 174 39.36 20.23 0.04
C SER A 174 40.36 19.21 0.58
N GLY A 175 41.61 19.64 0.76
CA GLY A 175 42.64 18.80 1.37
C GLY A 175 42.49 18.74 2.89
N ASP A 176 42.78 17.57 3.48
CA ASP A 176 42.99 17.46 4.92
C ASP A 176 44.39 17.95 5.32
N ALA A 177 44.66 18.02 6.62
CA ALA A 177 45.92 18.52 7.17
C ALA A 177 47.16 17.64 6.82
N GLN A 178 46.97 16.48 6.19
CA GLN A 178 48.04 15.59 5.73
C GLN A 178 48.24 15.62 4.21
N GLY A 179 47.51 16.46 3.48
CA GLY A 179 47.65 16.61 2.02
C GLY A 179 46.96 15.53 1.20
N HIS A 180 46.08 14.74 1.81
CA HIS A 180 45.21 13.83 1.07
C HIS A 180 44.05 14.60 0.45
N GLN A 181 43.77 14.32 -0.82
CA GLN A 181 42.54 14.79 -1.46
C GLN A 181 41.39 13.92 -0.95
N THR A 182 40.54 14.48 -0.09
CA THR A 182 39.34 13.78 0.37
C THR A 182 38.21 14.07 -0.60
N VAL A 183 37.58 13.01 -1.11
CA VAL A 183 36.28 13.06 -1.75
C VAL A 183 35.33 12.36 -0.79
N ASP A 184 34.17 12.98 -0.56
CA ASP A 184 32.92 12.39 -0.07
C ASP A 184 32.60 12.41 1.44
N GLU A 185 31.43 12.98 1.74
CA GLU A 185 30.63 12.65 2.93
C GLU A 185 30.01 11.27 2.72
N LEU A 186 30.42 10.30 3.53
CA LEU A 186 29.69 9.05 3.68
C LEU A 186 28.44 9.32 4.53
N THR A 187 27.26 9.32 3.92
CA THR A 187 26.00 9.51 4.66
C THR A 187 25.26 8.18 4.79
N THR A 188 24.80 7.89 6.00
CA THR A 188 23.90 6.77 6.30
C THR A 188 22.46 7.26 6.22
N ASN A 189 21.57 6.45 5.64
CA ASN A 189 20.13 6.61 5.87
C ASN A 189 19.71 5.75 7.09
N TYR A 190 18.56 6.06 7.69
CA TYR A 190 17.85 5.29 8.73
C TYR A 190 17.82 3.75 8.57
N SER A 191 18.14 3.20 7.39
CA SER A 191 18.22 1.76 7.09
C SER A 191 19.64 1.15 7.04
N GLY A 192 20.70 1.90 7.39
CA GLY A 192 22.07 1.35 7.44
C GLY A 192 22.79 1.20 6.09
N SER A 193 22.24 1.76 5.01
CA SER A 193 22.89 1.81 3.69
C SER A 193 23.89 2.97 3.59
N LEU A 194 25.02 2.78 2.89
CA LEU A 194 26.09 3.76 2.73
C LEU A 194 26.02 4.46 1.37
N TYR A 195 26.05 5.80 1.35
CA TYR A 195 26.03 6.59 0.12
C TYR A 195 27.30 7.41 -0.06
N VAL A 196 27.69 7.61 -1.32
CA VAL A 196 28.76 8.52 -1.73
C VAL A 196 28.11 9.75 -2.37
N ARG A 197 28.34 10.94 -1.80
CA ARG A 197 27.76 12.22 -2.25
C ARG A 197 28.85 13.17 -2.72
N GLN A 198 28.75 13.63 -3.96
CA GLN A 198 29.62 14.66 -4.52
C GLN A 198 28.86 15.92 -4.92
N HIS A 199 29.34 17.08 -4.49
CA HIS A 199 28.78 18.38 -4.86
C HIS A 199 29.44 18.94 -6.13
N VAL A 200 28.62 19.35 -7.09
CA VAL A 200 29.05 19.99 -8.34
C VAL A 200 28.48 21.41 -8.40
N SER A 201 29.31 22.38 -8.75
CA SER A 201 28.95 23.80 -8.84
C SER A 201 29.25 24.39 -10.22
N GLY A 202 28.62 25.51 -10.56
CA GLY A 202 28.81 26.18 -11.86
C GLY A 202 27.95 25.63 -12.99
N LEU A 203 26.87 24.92 -12.66
CA LEU A 203 25.92 24.37 -13.61
C LEU A 203 24.97 25.47 -14.11
N VAL A 204 24.52 25.37 -15.36
CA VAL A 204 23.64 26.35 -15.98
C VAL A 204 22.26 25.74 -16.16
N VAL A 205 21.23 26.40 -15.62
CA VAL A 205 19.85 25.96 -15.74
C VAL A 205 19.46 25.84 -17.22
N GLY A 206 18.91 24.68 -17.60
CA GLY A 206 18.53 24.34 -18.97
C GLY A 206 19.63 23.69 -19.81
N GLN A 207 20.88 23.65 -19.35
CA GLN A 207 21.96 22.90 -20.00
C GLN A 207 21.97 21.44 -19.55
N THR A 208 22.33 20.55 -20.48
CA THR A 208 22.43 19.10 -20.24
C THR A 208 23.89 18.69 -20.06
N TYR A 209 24.13 17.96 -19.00
CA TYR A 209 25.44 17.47 -18.57
C TYR A 209 25.43 15.94 -18.51
N THR A 210 26.57 15.32 -18.80
CA THR A 210 26.79 13.88 -18.58
C THR A 210 27.81 13.70 -17.48
N PHE A 211 27.45 12.92 -16.47
CA PHE A 211 28.28 12.58 -15.33
C PHE A 211 28.73 11.14 -15.46
N SER A 212 30.03 10.86 -15.32
CA SER A 212 30.57 9.51 -15.49
C SER A 212 31.48 9.09 -14.36
N VAL A 213 31.45 7.79 -14.02
CA VAL A 213 32.35 7.12 -13.08
C VAL A 213 33.14 6.01 -13.77
N GLU A 214 34.45 5.98 -13.54
CA GLU A 214 35.38 4.95 -14.04
C GLU A 214 36.14 4.28 -12.89
N LEU A 215 36.24 2.94 -12.92
CA LEU A 215 37.08 2.16 -12.02
C LEU A 215 38.47 1.96 -12.63
N GLN A 216 39.53 2.26 -11.89
CA GLN A 216 40.89 2.19 -12.41
C GLN A 216 41.40 0.74 -12.50
N GLN A 217 42.05 0.40 -13.61
CA GLN A 217 42.71 -0.90 -13.75
C GLN A 217 44.13 -0.82 -13.15
N GLY A 218 44.36 -1.56 -12.06
CA GLY A 218 45.71 -1.91 -11.61
C GLY A 218 46.02 -1.59 -10.15
N ARG A 219 45.86 -2.59 -9.28
CA ARG A 219 46.76 -2.80 -8.14
C ARG A 219 46.81 -4.30 -7.82
N VAL A 220 48.02 -4.81 -7.58
CA VAL A 220 48.23 -6.17 -7.08
C VAL A 220 48.38 -6.06 -5.56
N GLY A 221 47.39 -6.54 -4.83
CA GLY A 221 47.37 -6.58 -3.36
C GLY A 221 46.41 -7.66 -2.84
N PRO A 222 46.59 -8.17 -1.61
CA PRO A 222 45.82 -9.28 -1.09
C PRO A 222 44.45 -8.82 -0.57
N ALA A 223 43.47 -8.64 -1.46
CA ALA A 223 42.04 -8.78 -1.14
C ALA A 223 41.16 -8.57 -2.39
N ALA A 224 40.11 -9.40 -2.47
CA ALA A 224 38.96 -9.37 -3.36
C ALA A 224 39.15 -9.63 -4.87
N ALA A 225 38.65 -10.79 -5.31
CA ALA A 225 38.40 -11.07 -6.71
C ALA A 225 36.94 -10.70 -7.03
N ALA A 226 36.73 -9.73 -7.94
CA ALA A 226 35.42 -9.49 -8.54
C ALA A 226 35.20 -10.49 -9.69
N ARG A 227 34.07 -11.20 -9.70
CA ARG A 227 33.62 -12.00 -10.87
C ARG A 227 32.36 -11.40 -11.46
N LEU A 228 32.36 -11.21 -12.77
CA LEU A 228 31.19 -10.82 -13.55
C LEU A 228 30.34 -12.07 -13.81
N THR A 229 29.05 -12.05 -13.44
CA THR A 229 28.09 -13.09 -13.86
C THR A 229 27.25 -12.58 -15.03
N THR A 230 26.61 -13.49 -15.77
CA THR A 230 25.91 -13.26 -17.04
C THR A 230 24.71 -12.30 -16.98
N ASN A 231 24.40 -11.73 -15.81
CA ASN A 231 23.29 -10.80 -15.58
C ASN A 231 23.77 -9.37 -15.20
N ASN A 232 24.99 -8.98 -15.59
CA ASN A 232 25.57 -7.65 -15.29
C ASN A 232 25.56 -7.30 -13.79
N THR A 233 25.77 -8.30 -12.92
CA THR A 233 25.86 -8.11 -11.46
C THR A 233 27.31 -8.27 -11.03
N LEU A 234 27.84 -7.30 -10.28
CA LEU A 234 29.19 -7.34 -9.69
C LEU A 234 29.11 -8.01 -8.31
N ALA A 235 29.79 -9.14 -8.12
CA ALA A 235 29.85 -9.83 -6.83
C ALA A 235 31.30 -9.86 -6.31
N TRP A 236 31.48 -9.60 -5.00
CA TRP A 236 32.76 -9.64 -4.30
C TRP A 236 32.88 -10.94 -3.51
N ASN A 237 34.00 -11.64 -3.64
CA ASN A 237 34.32 -12.82 -2.83
C ASN A 237 35.58 -12.53 -2.01
N THR A 238 35.45 -12.45 -0.69
CA THR A 238 36.59 -12.31 0.25
C THR A 238 37.16 -13.67 0.68
N GLY A 239 36.55 -14.79 0.29
CA GLY A 239 36.90 -16.12 0.79
C GLY A 239 37.99 -16.92 0.05
N ALA A 240 38.67 -16.39 -0.98
CA ALA A 240 39.67 -17.16 -1.73
C ALA A 240 41.10 -16.64 -1.49
N SER A 241 41.93 -17.46 -0.83
CA SER A 241 43.34 -17.22 -0.56
C SER A 241 44.26 -17.32 -1.80
N THR A 242 43.75 -17.10 -3.01
CA THR A 242 44.52 -17.17 -4.26
C THR A 242 44.30 -15.93 -5.12
N LYS A 243 45.42 -15.28 -5.45
CA LYS A 243 45.53 -14.06 -6.26
C LYS A 243 44.71 -14.17 -7.55
N ALA A 244 43.64 -13.38 -7.69
CA ALA A 244 42.96 -13.19 -8.97
C ALA A 244 43.39 -11.86 -9.59
N THR A 245 43.80 -11.89 -10.84
CA THR A 245 44.07 -10.68 -11.64
C THR A 245 42.78 -10.31 -12.39
N LEU A 246 42.30 -9.07 -12.24
CA LEU A 246 41.21 -8.51 -13.05
C LEU A 246 41.71 -8.28 -14.49
N THR A 247 41.39 -9.20 -15.39
CA THR A 247 41.57 -9.03 -16.84
C THR A 247 40.21 -8.76 -17.49
N GLY A 248 39.92 -7.48 -17.75
CA GLY A 248 38.71 -7.04 -18.45
C GLY A 248 38.75 -5.54 -18.74
N SER A 249 38.12 -5.11 -19.83
CA SER A 249 38.08 -3.72 -20.28
C SER A 249 37.35 -2.80 -19.30
N LEU A 250 37.81 -1.55 -19.18
CA LEU A 250 37.20 -0.47 -18.37
C LEU A 250 35.68 -0.41 -18.56
N VAL A 251 34.92 -0.46 -17.47
CA VAL A 251 33.47 -0.21 -17.47
C VAL A 251 33.23 1.22 -17.00
N ARG A 252 32.78 2.08 -17.91
CA ARG A 252 32.34 3.45 -17.62
C ARG A 252 30.82 3.43 -17.42
N HIS A 253 30.35 3.94 -16.28
CA HIS A 253 28.93 4.22 -16.06
C HIS A 253 28.68 5.72 -16.19
N SER A 254 27.64 6.11 -16.93
CA SER A 254 27.32 7.51 -17.20
C SER A 254 25.83 7.79 -17.03
N VAL A 255 25.49 8.96 -16.49
CA VAL A 255 24.12 9.48 -16.37
C VAL A 255 24.07 10.88 -16.98
N THR A 256 23.08 11.13 -17.84
CA THR A 256 22.85 12.43 -18.46
C THR A 256 21.71 13.15 -17.76
N TRP A 257 21.89 14.44 -17.47
CA TRP A 257 20.95 15.23 -16.70
C TRP A 257 20.91 16.69 -17.13
N THR A 258 19.70 17.25 -17.23
CA THR A 258 19.46 18.66 -17.55
C THR A 258 19.21 19.45 -16.27
N GLN A 259 20.04 20.47 -16.00
CA GLN A 259 19.94 21.25 -14.77
C GLN A 259 18.63 22.02 -14.71
N GLN A 260 17.89 21.86 -13.61
CA GLN A 260 16.68 22.61 -13.34
C GLN A 260 16.87 23.46 -12.07
N GLY A 261 16.47 24.73 -12.11
CA GLY A 261 16.28 25.57 -10.92
C GLY A 261 17.51 26.14 -10.18
N SER A 262 18.66 25.45 -10.12
CA SER A 262 19.85 25.87 -9.36
C SER A 262 21.13 25.89 -10.22
N THR A 263 22.18 26.57 -9.76
CA THR A 263 23.53 26.53 -10.37
C THR A 263 24.46 25.51 -9.71
N THR A 264 23.93 24.75 -8.75
CA THR A 264 24.61 23.68 -7.99
C THR A 264 23.75 22.41 -7.96
N ALA A 265 24.39 21.24 -8.03
CA ALA A 265 23.75 19.94 -7.92
C ALA A 265 24.58 19.00 -7.03
N ALA A 266 23.91 18.06 -6.36
CA ALA A 266 24.57 16.96 -5.67
C ALA A 266 24.32 15.65 -6.43
N ILE A 267 25.40 14.94 -6.74
CA ILE A 267 25.35 13.62 -7.37
C ILE A 267 25.43 12.59 -6.26
N MET A 268 24.41 11.74 -6.17
CA MET A 268 24.40 10.58 -5.26
C MET A 268 24.71 9.33 -6.08
N VAL A 269 25.70 8.55 -5.65
CA VAL A 269 25.94 7.21 -6.17
C VAL A 269 25.64 6.22 -5.04
N GLY A 270 24.60 5.40 -5.23
CA GLY A 270 24.13 4.46 -4.21
C GLY A 270 24.94 3.17 -4.16
N ALA A 271 25.22 2.65 -2.95
CA ALA A 271 25.74 1.30 -2.78
C ALA A 271 25.34 0.61 -1.46
N VAL A 272 25.25 -0.72 -1.55
CA VAL A 272 25.37 -1.76 -0.51
C VAL A 272 24.17 -1.95 0.44
N ASP A 273 23.44 -3.05 0.23
CA ASP A 273 22.78 -3.78 1.32
C ASP A 273 23.86 -4.50 2.12
N VAL A 274 24.09 -4.09 3.36
CA VAL A 274 24.95 -4.84 4.28
C VAL A 274 24.07 -5.90 4.95
N ALA A 275 24.08 -7.12 4.42
CA ALA A 275 23.57 -8.26 5.16
C ALA A 275 24.45 -8.45 6.39
N GLY A 276 23.89 -8.29 7.58
CA GLY A 276 24.56 -8.63 8.83
C GLY A 276 24.86 -10.13 8.88
N VAL A 277 26.09 -10.49 8.51
CA VAL A 277 26.71 -11.78 8.83
C VAL A 277 28.09 -11.43 9.36
N GLY A 278 28.52 -12.10 10.42
CA GLY A 278 29.72 -11.78 11.20
C GLY A 278 30.98 -11.54 10.35
N ASP A 279 31.93 -10.80 10.94
CA ASP A 279 33.21 -10.38 10.38
C ASP A 279 33.70 -11.23 9.18
N ASP A 280 33.85 -10.55 8.03
CA ASP A 280 34.49 -10.98 6.75
C ASP A 280 33.63 -11.43 5.55
N GLN A 281 32.31 -11.24 5.50
CA GLN A 281 31.53 -11.49 4.25
C GLN A 281 30.59 -10.31 3.91
N CYS A 282 31.02 -9.43 3.00
CA CYS A 282 30.21 -8.31 2.49
C CYS A 282 29.81 -8.58 1.02
N LEU A 283 28.52 -8.81 0.76
CA LEU A 283 27.95 -8.93 -0.59
C LEU A 283 27.08 -7.71 -0.86
N GLY A 284 27.54 -6.78 -1.71
CA GLY A 284 26.82 -5.55 -2.07
C GLY A 284 26.54 -5.41 -3.57
N THR A 285 25.43 -4.75 -3.91
CA THR A 285 25.06 -4.35 -5.29
C THR A 285 25.15 -2.82 -5.43
N ILE A 286 25.65 -2.29 -6.56
CA ILE A 286 25.62 -0.85 -6.90
C ILE A 286 24.49 -0.60 -7.90
N ARG A 287 23.62 0.38 -7.64
CA ARG A 287 22.59 0.87 -8.58
C ARG A 287 22.69 2.39 -8.67
N MET A 288 22.92 2.94 -9.87
CA MET A 288 23.15 4.38 -10.10
C MET A 288 21.89 5.17 -10.44
N ASN A 289 20.69 4.61 -10.29
CA ASN A 289 19.50 5.20 -10.91
C ASN A 289 18.66 6.13 -10.01
N ASP A 290 19.06 6.37 -8.75
CA ASP A 290 18.25 7.18 -7.83
C ASP A 290 19.05 8.32 -7.20
N ALA A 291 18.58 9.55 -7.43
CA ALA A 291 18.92 10.84 -6.81
C ALA A 291 20.07 11.69 -7.41
N MET A 292 19.73 12.49 -8.43
CA MET A 292 20.31 13.83 -8.61
C MET A 292 19.40 14.83 -7.90
N LEU A 293 19.89 15.52 -6.85
CA LEU A 293 19.11 16.47 -6.05
C LEU A 293 19.47 17.92 -6.43
N ASN A 294 18.46 18.74 -6.69
CA ASN A 294 18.61 20.20 -6.78
C ASN A 294 18.81 20.77 -5.38
N VAL A 295 19.95 21.42 -5.13
CA VAL A 295 20.20 22.07 -3.84
C VAL A 295 19.47 23.42 -3.84
N GLY A 296 18.31 23.49 -3.18
CA GLY A 296 17.52 24.73 -3.06
C GLY A 296 16.04 24.58 -2.68
N SER A 297 15.49 23.37 -2.70
CA SER A 297 14.13 23.08 -2.20
C SER A 297 14.21 21.92 -1.21
N ALA A 298 13.56 22.07 -0.05
CA ALA A 298 13.56 21.06 1.01
C ALA A 298 13.19 19.66 0.45
N PRO A 299 13.88 18.60 0.87
CA PRO A 299 13.63 17.25 0.39
C PRO A 299 12.23 16.82 0.84
N ALA A 300 11.43 16.32 -0.11
CA ALA A 300 10.24 15.54 0.25
C ALA A 300 10.72 14.29 1.01
N PRO A 301 10.09 13.93 2.14
CA PRO A 301 10.46 12.73 2.88
C PRO A 301 10.32 11.51 1.97
N TYR A 302 11.37 10.68 1.96
CA TYR A 302 11.36 9.37 1.33
C TYR A 302 10.43 8.46 2.15
N VAL A 303 9.16 8.40 1.76
CA VAL A 303 8.21 7.41 2.26
C VAL A 303 8.45 6.13 1.46
N ARG A 304 8.78 5.01 2.13
CA ARG A 304 8.69 3.69 1.50
C ARG A 304 7.25 3.53 1.00
N THR A 305 7.07 3.42 -0.30
CA THR A 305 5.78 3.04 -0.89
C THR A 305 5.40 1.66 -0.36
N GLY A 306 4.43 1.58 0.57
CA GLY A 306 3.90 0.28 0.99
C GLY A 306 3.22 0.15 2.36
N GLU A 307 3.18 1.15 3.24
CA GLU A 307 2.48 0.99 4.53
C GLU A 307 1.52 2.15 4.79
N SER A 308 0.21 1.88 4.64
CA SER A 308 -0.87 2.77 5.08
C SER A 308 -1.02 2.70 6.59
N GLU A 309 -1.14 3.85 7.26
CA GLU A 309 -1.68 3.92 8.62
C GLU A 309 -3.11 3.36 8.64
N ALA A 310 -3.36 2.48 9.61
CA ALA A 310 -4.56 1.66 9.67
C ALA A 310 -5.77 2.34 10.33
N PRO A 311 -7.00 1.93 9.96
CA PRO A 311 -8.22 2.32 10.67
C PRO A 311 -8.30 1.66 12.06
N ALA A 312 -8.89 2.38 13.01
CA ALA A 312 -9.18 1.87 14.35
C ALA A 312 -10.33 0.82 14.35
N ALA A 313 -10.12 -0.25 15.14
CA ALA A 313 -11.04 -1.30 15.61
C ALA A 313 -12.00 -1.96 14.59
N SER A 314 -11.58 -3.11 14.04
CA SER A 314 -12.36 -3.96 13.12
C SER A 314 -13.23 -5.01 13.83
N THR A 315 -14.46 -5.19 13.34
CA THR A 315 -15.30 -6.37 13.63
C THR A 315 -14.62 -7.67 13.14
N TRP A 316 -14.85 -8.80 13.82
CA TRP A 316 -14.30 -10.11 13.44
C TRP A 316 -14.70 -10.54 12.01
N PRO A 317 -13.77 -11.09 11.20
CA PRO A 317 -14.08 -11.58 9.85
C PRO A 317 -15.15 -12.68 9.86
N ALA A 318 -16.03 -12.68 8.86
CA ALA A 318 -17.13 -13.64 8.75
C ALA A 318 -16.65 -15.10 8.61
N LYS A 319 -15.52 -15.31 7.94
CA LYS A 319 -14.79 -16.59 7.87
C LYS A 319 -13.37 -16.42 8.40
N LEU A 320 -12.86 -17.42 9.09
CA LEU A 320 -11.55 -17.40 9.73
C LEU A 320 -10.58 -18.33 9.00
N PHE A 321 -9.44 -17.80 8.56
CA PHE A 321 -8.31 -18.57 8.05
C PHE A 321 -7.13 -18.37 8.98
N GLY A 322 -6.86 -19.38 9.80
CA GLY A 322 -5.92 -19.30 10.90
C GLY A 322 -4.56 -19.96 10.64
N ALA A 323 -3.52 -19.50 11.33
CA ALA A 323 -2.26 -20.22 11.48
C ALA A 323 -1.70 -20.09 12.90
N TYR A 324 -1.07 -21.14 13.40
CA TYR A 324 -0.27 -21.09 14.62
C TYR A 324 1.13 -20.57 14.35
N TYR A 325 1.55 -19.56 15.10
CA TYR A 325 2.90 -18.99 15.05
C TYR A 325 3.73 -19.51 16.24
N GLU A 326 4.74 -20.34 15.97
CA GLU A 326 5.60 -20.99 16.96
C GLU A 326 6.80 -20.11 17.33
N ALA A 327 6.57 -19.10 18.15
CA ALA A 327 7.61 -18.15 18.56
C ALA A 327 8.88 -18.81 19.20
N TYR A 328 8.77 -20.05 19.68
CA TYR A 328 9.90 -20.78 20.28
C TYR A 328 10.88 -21.43 19.29
N GLN A 329 10.45 -21.73 18.06
CA GLN A 329 11.39 -22.28 17.07
C GLN A 329 12.19 -21.17 16.36
N ALA A 330 11.75 -19.91 16.46
CA ALA A 330 12.53 -18.74 16.03
C ALA A 330 13.90 -18.60 16.70
N TRP A 331 14.09 -19.29 17.82
CA TRP A 331 15.37 -19.42 18.52
C TRP A 331 16.31 -20.52 17.97
N GLN A 332 15.85 -21.41 17.08
CA GLN A 332 16.58 -22.65 16.77
C GLN A 332 17.35 -22.69 15.43
N ALA A 333 17.14 -21.76 14.48
CA ALA A 333 18.06 -21.48 13.37
C ALA A 333 17.49 -20.38 12.45
N ALA A 334 18.22 -19.28 12.28
CA ALA A 334 17.90 -18.29 11.25
C ALA A 334 17.99 -18.91 9.83
N PRO A 335 17.17 -18.44 8.86
CA PRO A 335 16.17 -17.38 9.00
C PRO A 335 14.79 -17.91 9.46
N TYR A 336 14.20 -17.22 10.45
CA TYR A 336 12.82 -17.44 10.90
C TYR A 336 11.93 -16.25 10.49
N PRO A 337 10.69 -16.46 10.04
CA PRO A 337 9.82 -15.37 9.62
C PRO A 337 9.27 -14.61 10.83
N GLN A 338 9.32 -13.28 10.78
CA GLN A 338 8.64 -12.42 11.75
C GLN A 338 7.12 -12.57 11.57
N ILE A 339 6.34 -12.48 12.66
CA ILE A 339 4.89 -12.74 12.60
C ILE A 339 4.14 -11.84 11.60
N ASP A 340 4.62 -10.61 11.41
CA ASP A 340 4.07 -9.62 10.48
C ASP A 340 4.49 -9.83 9.02
N THR A 341 5.33 -10.82 8.73
CA THR A 341 5.65 -11.25 7.36
C THR A 341 4.70 -12.32 6.83
N LEU A 342 3.81 -12.85 7.68
CA LEU A 342 2.79 -13.81 7.23
C LEU A 342 1.84 -13.16 6.21
N PRO A 343 1.43 -13.87 5.13
CA PRO A 343 0.55 -13.32 4.10
C PRO A 343 -0.82 -12.94 4.66
N TYR A 344 -0.99 -11.67 5.07
CA TYR A 344 -2.22 -11.17 5.71
C TYR A 344 -3.45 -11.28 4.80
N GLN A 345 -3.24 -11.29 3.48
CA GLN A 345 -4.27 -11.50 2.46
C GLN A 345 -4.87 -12.91 2.50
N GLN A 346 -4.15 -13.87 3.07
CA GLN A 346 -4.60 -15.24 3.25
C GLN A 346 -5.01 -15.52 4.70
N TYR A 347 -4.16 -15.13 5.66
CA TYR A 347 -4.32 -15.46 7.08
C TYR A 347 -4.88 -14.29 7.88
N ASN A 348 -6.16 -14.34 8.20
CA ASN A 348 -6.84 -13.30 8.96
C ASN A 348 -6.90 -13.56 10.47
N LEU A 349 -6.42 -14.72 10.93
CA LEU A 349 -6.32 -15.08 12.35
C LEU A 349 -4.95 -15.69 12.66
N LEU A 350 -4.26 -15.18 13.66
CA LEU A 350 -2.94 -15.65 14.10
C LEU A 350 -3.03 -16.13 15.56
N TYR A 351 -2.58 -17.36 15.82
CA TYR A 351 -2.47 -17.92 17.17
C TYR A 351 -1.02 -17.81 17.64
N LEU A 352 -0.73 -16.89 18.57
CA LEU A 352 0.56 -16.79 19.26
C LEU A 352 0.72 -18.00 20.16
N HIS A 353 1.57 -18.95 19.77
CA HIS A 353 1.67 -20.22 20.46
C HIS A 353 2.66 -20.19 21.64
N ASN A 354 2.42 -21.05 22.63
CA ASN A 354 3.40 -21.43 23.66
C ASN A 354 3.53 -20.47 24.86
N ALA A 355 2.46 -19.79 25.27
CA ALA A 355 2.45 -19.11 26.57
C ALA A 355 2.53 -20.15 27.71
N ARG A 356 3.31 -19.84 28.75
CA ARG A 356 3.67 -20.74 29.85
C ARG A 356 2.97 -20.33 31.14
N PHE A 357 2.92 -21.26 32.09
CA PHE A 357 2.29 -21.05 33.39
C PHE A 357 3.33 -21.00 34.51
N GLY A 358 3.13 -20.06 35.45
CA GLY A 358 3.74 -20.12 36.78
C GLY A 358 3.06 -21.19 37.64
N THR A 359 3.72 -21.57 38.74
CA THR A 359 3.18 -22.57 39.69
C THR A 359 1.89 -22.10 40.37
N ASP A 360 1.67 -20.80 40.45
CA ASP A 360 0.46 -20.15 40.98
C ASP A 360 -0.66 -19.99 39.95
N GLY A 361 -0.44 -20.36 38.68
CA GLY A 361 -1.39 -20.20 37.59
C GLY A 361 -1.28 -18.89 36.80
N SER A 362 -0.35 -18.00 37.16
CA SER A 362 0.01 -16.84 36.34
C SER A 362 0.49 -17.28 34.94
N VAL A 363 0.31 -16.43 33.94
CA VAL A 363 0.72 -16.67 32.56
C VAL A 363 1.90 -15.79 32.20
N ASN A 364 2.89 -16.35 31.51
CA ASN A 364 4.00 -15.63 30.89
C ASN A 364 4.10 -16.00 29.41
N PHE A 365 4.50 -15.06 28.56
CA PHE A 365 4.88 -15.33 27.17
C PHE A 365 6.39 -15.11 27.03
N PRO A 366 7.22 -16.18 27.02
CA PRO A 366 8.67 -16.04 27.10
C PRO A 366 9.32 -15.55 25.79
N PHE A 367 8.53 -15.26 24.75
CA PHE A 367 9.00 -14.85 23.43
C PHE A 367 8.67 -13.39 23.10
N LEU A 368 8.47 -12.54 24.12
CA LEU A 368 8.25 -11.10 23.94
C LEU A 368 9.40 -10.40 23.19
N ASP A 369 10.62 -10.91 23.31
CA ASP A 369 11.79 -10.39 22.58
C ASP A 369 11.82 -10.81 21.11
N THR A 370 11.05 -11.84 20.75
CA THR A 370 10.96 -12.41 19.39
C THR A 370 9.71 -11.95 18.66
N VAL A 371 8.62 -11.72 19.39
CA VAL A 371 7.37 -11.16 18.88
C VAL A 371 7.12 -9.84 19.59
N THR A 372 7.54 -8.77 18.94
CA THR A 372 7.48 -7.43 19.51
C THR A 372 6.06 -6.87 19.49
N PRO A 373 5.70 -5.97 20.43
CA PRO A 373 4.43 -5.25 20.38
C PRO A 373 4.18 -4.55 19.04
N ALA A 374 5.24 -4.03 18.40
CA ALA A 374 5.14 -3.37 17.10
C ALA A 374 4.72 -4.34 15.97
N GLU A 375 5.24 -5.57 15.95
CA GLU A 375 4.82 -6.59 14.98
C GLU A 375 3.35 -7.00 15.19
N ILE A 376 2.92 -7.16 16.44
CA ILE A 376 1.52 -7.43 16.79
C ILE A 376 0.62 -6.29 16.32
N GLN A 377 1.02 -5.04 16.57
CA GLN A 377 0.27 -3.88 16.07
C GLN A 377 0.21 -3.87 14.55
N ARG A 378 1.30 -4.12 13.81
CA ARG A 378 1.28 -4.18 12.34
C ARG A 378 0.34 -5.26 11.81
N CYS A 379 0.26 -6.42 12.46
CA CYS A 379 -0.72 -7.46 12.11
C CYS A 379 -2.16 -6.94 12.28
N ARG A 380 -2.47 -6.36 13.45
CA ARG A 380 -3.80 -5.86 13.79
C ARG A 380 -4.22 -4.66 12.93
N GLN A 381 -3.27 -3.78 12.62
CA GLN A 381 -3.42 -2.63 11.73
C GLN A 381 -3.79 -3.06 10.30
N ARG A 382 -3.23 -4.17 9.80
CA ARG A 382 -3.61 -4.75 8.50
C ARG A 382 -4.88 -5.63 8.55
N GLY A 383 -5.62 -5.58 9.65
CA GLY A 383 -6.93 -6.23 9.81
C GLY A 383 -6.90 -7.69 10.28
N GLN A 384 -5.71 -8.24 10.59
CA GLN A 384 -5.60 -9.59 11.14
C GLN A 384 -6.00 -9.59 12.62
N LYS A 385 -6.53 -10.73 13.10
CA LYS A 385 -6.83 -10.97 14.51
C LYS A 385 -5.70 -11.75 15.16
N VAL A 386 -5.24 -11.32 16.33
CA VAL A 386 -4.15 -11.98 17.05
C VAL A 386 -4.65 -12.48 18.39
N MET A 387 -4.50 -13.79 18.65
CA MET A 387 -4.90 -14.43 19.91
C MET A 387 -3.70 -15.05 20.63
N LEU A 388 -3.67 -14.95 21.95
CA LEU A 388 -2.68 -15.67 22.76
C LEU A 388 -3.15 -17.10 23.03
N THR A 389 -2.29 -18.09 22.73
CA THR A 389 -2.55 -19.48 23.08
C THR A 389 -1.86 -19.85 24.39
N LEU A 390 -2.67 -20.27 25.36
CA LEU A 390 -2.21 -20.70 26.67
C LEU A 390 -1.82 -22.17 26.62
N GLY A 391 -0.56 -22.50 26.92
CA GLY A 391 -0.05 -23.88 26.89
C GLY A 391 0.43 -24.34 25.51
N GLY A 392 0.49 -25.66 25.34
CA GLY A 392 1.16 -26.34 24.22
C GLY A 392 1.75 -27.68 24.65
N GLY A 393 2.39 -28.39 23.71
CA GLY A 393 3.11 -29.65 23.92
C GLY A 393 3.83 -29.74 25.26
N GLY A 394 3.34 -30.53 26.21
CA GLY A 394 3.94 -30.72 27.55
C GLY A 394 3.80 -29.55 28.53
N ASN A 395 2.90 -28.58 28.26
CA ASN A 395 2.72 -27.36 29.06
C ASN A 395 1.26 -27.15 29.49
N ASN A 396 0.66 -28.15 30.11
CA ASN A 396 -0.69 -28.06 30.65
C ASN A 396 -0.73 -27.38 32.03
N PHE A 397 -1.84 -26.70 32.33
CA PHE A 397 -2.15 -26.20 33.67
C PHE A 397 -3.65 -26.30 33.94
N VAL A 398 -4.01 -27.11 34.93
CA VAL A 398 -5.41 -27.32 35.35
C VAL A 398 -5.72 -26.38 36.51
N TYR A 399 -6.41 -25.28 36.23
CA TYR A 399 -6.91 -24.36 37.24
C TYR A 399 -7.90 -25.07 38.18
N GLN A 400 -7.68 -25.00 39.49
CA GLN A 400 -8.57 -25.61 40.49
C GLN A 400 -9.10 -24.63 41.53
N THR A 401 -8.54 -23.42 41.62
CA THR A 401 -8.92 -22.43 42.62
C THR A 401 -9.04 -21.03 42.04
N ARG A 402 -9.88 -20.20 42.66
CA ARG A 402 -10.04 -18.79 42.31
C ARG A 402 -8.72 -18.01 42.43
N ALA A 403 -7.86 -18.34 43.39
CA ALA A 403 -6.56 -17.70 43.53
C ALA A 403 -5.70 -17.88 42.27
N GLN A 404 -5.68 -19.09 41.71
CA GLN A 404 -4.92 -19.38 40.49
C GLN A 404 -5.49 -18.66 39.27
N SER A 405 -6.81 -18.70 39.10
CA SER A 405 -7.47 -18.00 37.98
C SER A 405 -7.32 -16.48 38.08
N GLN A 406 -7.28 -15.91 39.30
CA GLN A 406 -7.03 -14.49 39.50
C GLN A 406 -5.58 -14.13 39.15
N ALA A 407 -4.61 -14.97 39.51
CA ALA A 407 -3.22 -14.80 39.10
C ALA A 407 -3.09 -14.82 37.56
N ALA A 408 -3.81 -15.74 36.90
CA ALA A 408 -3.90 -15.78 35.44
C ALA A 408 -4.50 -14.49 34.86
N VAL A 409 -5.64 -14.02 35.37
CA VAL A 409 -6.28 -12.77 34.89
C VAL A 409 -5.34 -11.58 35.04
N ASN A 410 -4.68 -11.44 36.18
CA ASN A 410 -3.78 -10.30 36.44
C ASN A 410 -2.59 -10.30 35.47
N SER A 411 -1.91 -11.44 35.36
CA SER A 411 -0.75 -11.58 34.46
C SER A 411 -1.12 -11.47 32.97
N LEU A 412 -2.27 -12.03 32.55
CA LEU A 412 -2.78 -11.88 31.20
C LEU A 412 -3.07 -10.44 30.84
N LYS A 413 -3.66 -9.66 31.75
CA LYS A 413 -3.89 -8.22 31.52
C LYS A 413 -2.58 -7.49 31.28
N THR A 414 -1.59 -7.71 32.14
CA THR A 414 -0.25 -7.13 31.99
C THR A 414 0.39 -7.53 30.65
N LEU A 415 0.30 -8.80 30.25
CA LEU A 415 0.82 -9.26 28.96
C LEU A 415 0.09 -8.62 27.78
N ILE A 416 -1.24 -8.66 27.78
CA ILE A 416 -2.06 -8.12 26.69
C ILE A 416 -1.79 -6.63 26.53
N ASP A 417 -1.79 -5.87 27.62
CA ASP A 417 -1.53 -4.42 27.59
C ASP A 417 -0.09 -4.13 27.14
N GLY A 418 0.89 -4.89 27.63
CA GLY A 418 2.30 -4.78 27.24
C GLY A 418 2.56 -5.12 25.77
N MET A 419 1.74 -6.00 25.17
CA MET A 419 1.76 -6.31 23.74
C MET A 419 1.05 -5.26 22.86
N GLY A 420 0.49 -4.20 23.46
CA GLY A 420 -0.34 -3.21 22.76
C GLY A 420 -1.77 -3.69 22.47
N GLY A 421 -2.19 -4.78 23.12
CA GLY A 421 -3.52 -5.39 22.99
C GLY A 421 -3.55 -6.60 22.06
N LEU A 422 -4.51 -7.50 22.32
CA LEU A 422 -4.81 -8.70 21.56
C LEU A 422 -6.32 -8.81 21.33
N ASP A 423 -6.73 -9.61 20.35
CA ASP A 423 -8.13 -9.81 19.98
C ASP A 423 -8.78 -10.99 20.72
N GLY A 424 -7.99 -11.87 21.35
CA GLY A 424 -8.58 -13.00 22.07
C GLY A 424 -7.59 -13.94 22.76
N LEU A 425 -8.16 -15.01 23.31
CA LEU A 425 -7.47 -16.04 24.06
C LEU A 425 -7.86 -17.44 23.56
N ASN A 426 -6.87 -18.30 23.43
CA ASN A 426 -7.04 -19.69 23.02
C ASN A 426 -6.60 -20.62 24.17
N PHE A 427 -7.54 -21.26 24.84
CA PHE A 427 -7.28 -22.18 25.95
C PHE A 427 -6.75 -23.52 25.42
N TYR A 428 -5.44 -23.71 25.46
CA TYR A 428 -4.75 -24.95 25.12
C TYR A 428 -3.95 -25.50 26.31
N ASN A 429 -4.41 -25.18 27.51
CA ASN A 429 -3.78 -25.51 28.80
C ASN A 429 -4.19 -26.90 29.32
N PHE A 430 -4.80 -27.71 28.46
CA PHE A 430 -5.28 -29.05 28.74
C PHE A 430 -4.90 -30.00 27.60
N GLU A 431 -3.80 -30.71 27.76
CA GLU A 431 -3.42 -31.78 26.84
C GLU A 431 -4.18 -33.07 27.11
N PHE A 432 -3.99 -34.09 26.27
CA PHE A 432 -4.57 -35.41 26.47
C PHE A 432 -4.31 -35.92 27.89
N GLY A 433 -5.37 -36.31 28.60
CA GLY A 433 -5.30 -36.84 29.96
C GLY A 433 -5.10 -35.81 31.09
N ALA A 434 -5.04 -34.51 30.80
CA ALA A 434 -4.91 -33.48 31.84
C ALA A 434 -6.21 -33.29 32.66
N LEU A 435 -7.37 -33.46 32.02
CA LEU A 435 -8.67 -33.36 32.67
C LEU A 435 -9.12 -34.74 33.17
N THR A 436 -9.67 -34.78 34.38
CA THR A 436 -10.28 -35.95 34.99
C THR A 436 -11.66 -35.56 35.51
N ASP A 437 -12.55 -36.54 35.70
CA ASP A 437 -13.88 -36.27 36.30
C ASP A 437 -13.78 -35.54 37.65
N SER A 438 -12.73 -35.81 38.43
CA SER A 438 -12.50 -35.19 39.73
C SER A 438 -12.07 -33.72 39.66
N ASN A 439 -11.39 -33.29 38.60
CA ASN A 439 -10.88 -31.92 38.47
C ASN A 439 -11.70 -31.04 37.51
N TYR A 440 -12.52 -31.65 36.65
CA TYR A 440 -13.21 -30.98 35.55
C TYR A 440 -14.09 -29.80 36.01
N THR A 441 -14.91 -30.00 37.04
CA THR A 441 -15.86 -28.94 37.49
C THR A 441 -15.12 -27.68 37.96
N ALA A 442 -14.03 -27.86 38.70
CA ALA A 442 -13.21 -26.73 39.15
C ALA A 442 -12.54 -26.06 37.94
N PHE A 443 -11.95 -26.85 37.05
CA PHE A 443 -11.33 -26.37 35.82
C PHE A 443 -12.27 -25.53 34.95
N PHE A 444 -13.47 -26.04 34.67
CA PHE A 444 -14.49 -25.35 33.90
C PHE A 444 -14.85 -23.99 34.52
N ASN A 445 -15.12 -23.96 35.82
CA ASN A 445 -15.53 -22.75 36.53
C ASN A 445 -14.43 -21.68 36.51
N GLU A 446 -13.17 -22.08 36.67
CA GLU A 446 -12.05 -21.15 36.68
C GLU A 446 -11.68 -20.64 35.28
N CYS A 447 -11.72 -21.48 34.24
CA CYS A 447 -11.55 -21.02 32.85
C CYS A 447 -12.67 -20.08 32.41
N ARG A 448 -13.92 -20.35 32.81
CA ARG A 448 -15.04 -19.43 32.59
C ARG A 448 -14.83 -18.10 33.30
N TYR A 449 -14.36 -18.12 34.54
CA TYR A 449 -14.03 -16.90 35.26
C TYR A 449 -12.98 -16.07 34.53
N ILE A 450 -11.90 -16.68 34.06
CA ILE A 450 -10.85 -15.98 33.28
C ILE A 450 -11.47 -15.34 32.03
N ALA A 451 -12.26 -16.08 31.25
CA ALA A 451 -12.94 -15.58 30.05
C ALA A 451 -13.84 -14.37 30.35
N ASP A 452 -14.67 -14.47 31.39
CA ASP A 452 -15.60 -13.40 31.79
C ASP A 452 -14.85 -12.14 32.25
N GLN A 453 -13.75 -12.29 33.01
CA GLN A 453 -12.93 -11.17 33.46
C GLN A 453 -12.22 -10.44 32.31
N LEU A 454 -11.66 -11.19 31.35
CA LEU A 454 -10.98 -10.59 30.19
C LEU A 454 -11.98 -9.87 29.29
N ARG A 455 -13.15 -10.47 29.02
CA ARG A 455 -14.21 -9.80 28.22
C ARG A 455 -14.80 -8.58 28.93
N ALA A 456 -14.90 -8.60 30.25
CA ALA A 456 -15.30 -7.41 31.01
C ALA A 456 -14.28 -6.26 30.89
N THR A 457 -13.00 -6.58 30.69
CA THR A 457 -11.91 -5.59 30.59
C THR A 457 -11.71 -5.10 29.15
N TYR A 458 -11.66 -6.01 28.18
CA TYR A 458 -11.32 -5.71 26.78
C TYR A 458 -12.54 -5.61 25.85
N GLY A 459 -13.74 -5.79 26.40
CA GLY A 459 -15.00 -5.70 25.68
C GLY A 459 -15.47 -7.02 25.07
N ARG A 460 -16.68 -6.97 24.52
CA ARG A 460 -17.38 -8.15 23.97
C ARG A 460 -16.68 -8.79 22.77
N ASP A 461 -15.80 -8.06 22.10
CA ASP A 461 -15.06 -8.49 20.92
C ASP A 461 -13.74 -9.18 21.24
N PHE A 462 -13.39 -9.31 22.53
CA PHE A 462 -12.31 -10.19 22.98
C PHE A 462 -12.79 -11.65 22.96
N TRP A 463 -12.34 -12.42 21.96
CA TRP A 463 -12.91 -13.75 21.71
C TRP A 463 -12.13 -14.87 22.39
N ILE A 464 -12.87 -15.88 22.84
CA ILE A 464 -12.35 -17.06 23.51
C ILE A 464 -12.58 -18.27 22.60
N THR A 465 -11.54 -19.08 22.45
CA THR A 465 -11.58 -20.37 21.78
C THR A 465 -10.75 -21.40 22.54
N ALA A 466 -10.87 -22.65 22.14
CA ALA A 466 -10.10 -23.76 22.67
C ALA A 466 -9.86 -24.78 21.57
N PRO A 467 -8.64 -25.32 21.41
CA PRO A 467 -8.35 -26.11 20.25
C PRO A 467 -8.19 -27.57 20.71
N ALA A 468 -9.34 -28.19 20.93
CA ALA A 468 -9.46 -29.47 21.60
C ALA A 468 -9.09 -30.66 20.71
N GLN A 469 -8.52 -31.69 21.35
CA GLN A 469 -8.35 -33.00 20.76
C GLN A 469 -9.72 -33.63 20.53
N THR A 470 -9.95 -33.98 19.29
CA THR A 470 -11.25 -34.40 18.75
C THR A 470 -11.80 -35.67 19.39
N ASP A 471 -10.91 -36.57 19.84
CA ASP A 471 -11.28 -37.86 20.41
C ASP A 471 -11.38 -37.86 21.95
N GLU A 472 -11.07 -36.76 22.64
CA GLU A 472 -11.11 -36.67 24.11
C GLU A 472 -12.48 -36.19 24.62
N ALA A 473 -13.11 -36.93 25.54
CA ALA A 473 -14.49 -36.70 25.95
C ALA A 473 -14.67 -35.48 26.87
N LEU A 474 -13.75 -35.23 27.79
CA LEU A 474 -13.79 -34.09 28.71
C LEU A 474 -13.45 -32.77 28.02
N GLN A 475 -12.58 -32.76 27.01
CA GLN A 475 -12.29 -31.59 26.18
C GLN A 475 -13.49 -31.23 25.30
N ARG A 476 -14.15 -32.24 24.71
CA ARG A 476 -15.44 -32.05 24.03
C ARG A 476 -16.50 -31.47 24.95
N ARG A 477 -16.62 -32.02 26.17
CA ARG A 477 -17.53 -31.53 27.20
C ARG A 477 -17.21 -30.07 27.58
N PHE A 478 -15.93 -29.74 27.75
CA PHE A 478 -15.48 -28.37 28.06
C PHE A 478 -15.88 -27.37 26.98
N CYS A 479 -15.57 -27.64 25.70
CA CYS A 479 -15.97 -26.76 24.60
C CYS A 479 -17.49 -26.57 24.53
N LYS A 480 -18.25 -27.66 24.69
CA LYS A 480 -19.72 -27.63 24.68
C LYS A 480 -20.28 -26.75 25.80
N GLU A 481 -19.84 -26.97 27.04
CA GLU A 481 -20.34 -26.24 28.20
C GLU A 481 -19.91 -24.76 28.16
N MET A 482 -18.68 -24.45 27.70
CA MET A 482 -18.20 -23.07 27.56
C MET A 482 -18.96 -22.28 26.50
N MET A 483 -19.27 -22.91 25.35
CA MET A 483 -20.10 -22.30 24.32
C MET A 483 -21.54 -22.12 24.79
N ALA A 484 -22.12 -23.12 25.48
CA ALA A 484 -23.46 -23.01 26.05
C ALA A 484 -23.57 -21.89 27.11
N ALA A 485 -22.49 -21.65 27.85
CA ALA A 485 -22.39 -20.56 28.81
C ALA A 485 -22.15 -19.18 28.16
N GLY A 486 -21.92 -19.11 26.83
CA GLY A 486 -21.59 -17.87 26.13
C GLY A 486 -20.17 -17.33 26.42
N ALA A 487 -19.33 -18.16 27.05
CA ALA A 487 -17.96 -17.84 27.42
C ALA A 487 -16.94 -18.14 26.31
N MET A 488 -17.33 -18.91 25.28
CA MET A 488 -16.52 -19.27 24.11
C MET A 488 -17.27 -18.94 22.82
N GLN A 489 -16.61 -18.26 21.88
CA GLN A 489 -17.23 -17.80 20.63
C GLN A 489 -17.18 -18.86 19.52
N PHE A 490 -16.11 -19.64 19.47
CA PHE A 490 -15.99 -20.79 18.57
C PHE A 490 -15.04 -21.84 19.16
N CYS A 491 -15.24 -23.11 18.82
CA CYS A 491 -14.32 -24.19 19.16
C CYS A 491 -13.46 -24.60 17.95
N SER A 492 -12.30 -25.19 18.23
CA SER A 492 -11.27 -25.47 17.23
C SER A 492 -10.89 -26.95 17.25
N SER A 493 -11.66 -27.81 16.60
CA SER A 493 -11.37 -29.26 16.53
C SER A 493 -10.06 -29.52 15.78
N GLN A 494 -9.11 -30.22 16.39
CA GLN A 494 -7.77 -30.46 15.79
C GLN A 494 -7.62 -31.87 15.20
N HIS A 495 -7.13 -31.95 13.96
CA HIS A 495 -6.88 -33.20 13.22
C HIS A 495 -5.40 -33.29 12.81
N ARG A 496 -4.53 -33.54 13.78
CA ARG A 496 -3.07 -33.70 13.61
C ARG A 496 -2.52 -34.71 14.62
N ASP A 497 -1.22 -34.98 14.57
CA ASP A 497 -0.48 -35.86 15.49
C ASP A 497 -0.96 -37.34 15.51
N SER A 498 -1.53 -37.80 14.39
CA SER A 498 -1.89 -39.21 14.16
C SER A 498 -2.09 -39.52 12.68
N ASP A 499 -1.48 -40.61 12.18
CA ASP A 499 -1.70 -41.08 10.80
C ASP A 499 -3.13 -41.55 10.55
N SER A 500 -3.86 -41.85 11.61
CA SER A 500 -5.23 -42.33 11.53
C SER A 500 -6.20 -41.25 11.01
N TRP A 501 -5.79 -39.98 10.95
CA TRP A 501 -6.51 -38.89 10.25
C TRP A 501 -6.49 -39.01 8.72
N ARG A 502 -5.68 -39.92 8.15
CA ARG A 502 -5.64 -40.17 6.72
C ARG A 502 -6.80 -41.00 6.21
N ASP A 503 -7.46 -41.72 7.12
CA ASP A 503 -8.61 -42.56 6.83
C ASP A 503 -9.71 -41.76 6.14
N VAL A 504 -10.29 -42.35 5.08
CA VAL A 504 -11.35 -41.72 4.30
C VAL A 504 -12.52 -41.34 5.21
N ASP A 505 -13.04 -40.12 5.07
CA ASP A 505 -14.18 -39.58 5.82
C ASP A 505 -13.95 -39.35 7.31
N ARG A 506 -12.78 -39.70 7.88
CA ARG A 506 -12.60 -39.57 9.32
C ARG A 506 -12.72 -38.12 9.79
N ILE A 507 -12.02 -37.19 9.14
CA ILE A 507 -12.07 -35.77 9.51
C ILE A 507 -13.48 -35.23 9.31
N PHE A 508 -14.12 -35.51 8.17
CA PHE A 508 -15.50 -35.13 7.92
C PHE A 508 -16.46 -35.65 9.01
N ASN A 509 -16.41 -36.94 9.34
CA ASN A 509 -17.29 -37.56 10.34
C ASN A 509 -17.05 -36.99 11.75
N THR A 510 -15.80 -36.72 12.10
CA THR A 510 -15.45 -36.06 13.37
C THR A 510 -16.00 -34.64 13.41
N VAL A 511 -15.77 -33.82 12.37
CA VAL A 511 -16.31 -32.45 12.28
C VAL A 511 -17.84 -32.45 12.30
N ASP A 512 -18.48 -33.41 11.63
CA ASP A 512 -19.92 -33.58 11.62
C ASP A 512 -20.48 -33.83 13.02
N ALA A 513 -19.88 -34.77 13.76
CA ALA A 513 -20.25 -35.05 15.14
C ALA A 513 -20.01 -33.83 16.05
N TRP A 514 -18.91 -33.11 15.86
CA TRP A 514 -18.60 -31.89 16.62
C TRP A 514 -19.64 -30.79 16.40
N ILE A 515 -20.03 -30.53 15.14
CA ILE A 515 -21.05 -29.53 14.83
C ILE A 515 -22.36 -29.89 15.52
N ILE A 516 -22.78 -31.16 15.46
CA ILE A 516 -24.04 -31.63 16.05
C ILE A 516 -23.98 -31.57 17.60
N GLU A 517 -22.95 -32.15 18.20
CA GLU A 517 -22.91 -32.41 19.64
C GLU A 517 -22.37 -31.25 20.47
N VAL A 518 -21.33 -30.59 19.95
CA VAL A 518 -20.57 -29.55 20.66
C VAL A 518 -21.10 -28.17 20.27
N CYS A 519 -21.33 -27.91 18.98
CA CYS A 519 -21.86 -26.63 18.48
C CYS A 519 -23.40 -26.55 18.43
N ALA A 520 -24.11 -27.59 18.89
CA ALA A 520 -25.57 -27.67 18.86
C ALA A 520 -26.19 -27.46 17.46
N GLY A 521 -25.51 -27.98 16.42
CA GLY A 521 -25.90 -27.88 15.01
C GLY A 521 -25.43 -26.60 14.30
N ASP A 522 -24.84 -25.64 15.01
CA ASP A 522 -24.40 -24.36 14.43
C ASP A 522 -22.94 -24.43 13.96
N ALA A 523 -22.75 -24.71 12.67
CA ALA A 523 -21.43 -24.77 12.05
C ALA A 523 -20.64 -23.44 12.12
N SER A 524 -21.31 -22.30 12.32
CA SER A 524 -20.63 -21.00 12.45
C SER A 524 -19.85 -20.84 13.76
N LYS A 525 -19.98 -21.81 14.68
CA LYS A 525 -19.25 -21.88 15.96
C LYS A 525 -18.05 -22.83 15.93
N THR A 526 -17.63 -23.32 14.77
CA THR A 526 -16.44 -24.19 14.67
C THR A 526 -15.49 -23.79 13.57
N VAL A 527 -14.19 -23.81 13.90
CA VAL A 527 -13.07 -23.65 12.96
C VAL A 527 -12.31 -24.97 12.92
N VAL A 528 -12.10 -25.53 11.72
CA VAL A 528 -11.48 -26.85 11.55
C VAL A 528 -9.96 -26.74 11.54
N GLY A 529 -9.30 -27.44 12.45
CA GLY A 529 -7.84 -27.54 12.49
C GLY A 529 -7.31 -28.68 11.65
N PHE A 530 -6.45 -28.37 10.68
CA PHE A 530 -5.74 -29.36 9.85
C PHE A 530 -4.25 -29.39 10.18
N GLY A 531 -3.62 -30.57 10.11
CA GLY A 531 -2.17 -30.68 10.02
C GLY A 531 -1.68 -30.24 8.63
N ALA A 532 -0.65 -29.41 8.53
CA ALA A 532 -0.03 -29.05 7.26
C ALA A 532 1.09 -30.03 6.90
N ASP A 533 0.84 -30.90 5.91
CA ASP A 533 1.79 -31.81 5.24
C ASP A 533 2.91 -32.40 6.14
N TYR A 534 2.54 -33.33 7.03
CA TYR A 534 3.50 -34.21 7.70
C TYR A 534 4.07 -35.21 6.67
N PHE A 535 5.08 -34.81 5.91
CA PHE A 535 5.82 -35.73 5.05
C PHE A 535 6.66 -36.67 5.93
N SER A 536 6.34 -37.97 5.95
CA SER A 536 7.23 -39.03 6.41
C SER A 536 7.41 -40.06 5.30
N PRO A 537 8.60 -40.09 4.69
CA PRO A 537 9.16 -41.35 4.24
C PRO A 537 10.67 -41.54 4.54
N TYR A 538 11.34 -40.66 5.31
CA TYR A 538 12.82 -40.68 5.43
C TYR A 538 13.45 -40.58 6.83
N THR A 539 12.71 -40.80 7.91
CA THR A 539 13.35 -41.01 9.23
C THR A 539 12.75 -42.24 9.86
N GLY A 540 13.37 -43.39 9.61
CA GLY A 540 13.18 -44.55 10.49
C GLY A 540 13.31 -44.06 11.94
N THR A 541 12.27 -44.33 12.73
CA THR A 541 12.02 -43.87 14.11
C THR A 541 11.57 -42.41 14.31
N GLY A 542 10.25 -42.20 14.53
CA GLY A 542 9.78 -41.15 15.46
C GLY A 542 8.93 -39.96 14.97
N GLY A 543 8.26 -39.98 13.80
CA GLY A 543 7.38 -38.87 13.37
C GLY A 543 5.94 -38.96 13.91
N LEU A 544 5.35 -37.86 14.38
CA LEU A 544 4.03 -37.80 15.03
C LEU A 544 2.79 -38.08 14.14
N GLY A 545 2.92 -38.26 12.82
CA GLY A 545 1.83 -38.66 11.91
C GLY A 545 0.71 -37.60 11.68
N GLY A 546 -0.03 -37.67 10.56
CA GLY A 546 -1.08 -36.69 10.24
C GLY A 546 -1.61 -36.71 8.79
N PRO A 547 -2.72 -36.01 8.48
CA PRO A 547 -3.28 -35.93 7.13
C PRO A 547 -2.40 -35.06 6.20
N ASP A 548 -2.36 -35.40 4.91
CA ASP A 548 -1.69 -34.59 3.89
C ASP A 548 -2.63 -33.54 3.27
N ASN A 549 -2.08 -32.72 2.38
CA ASN A 549 -2.80 -31.65 1.70
C ASN A 549 -4.00 -32.12 0.84
N GLU A 550 -3.90 -33.29 0.21
CA GLU A 550 -4.97 -33.83 -0.63
C GLU A 550 -6.13 -34.34 0.23
N ILE A 551 -5.81 -34.98 1.36
CA ILE A 551 -6.79 -35.40 2.36
C ILE A 551 -7.47 -34.19 2.97
N ASN A 552 -6.72 -33.17 3.40
CA ASN A 552 -7.28 -31.93 3.93
C ASN A 552 -8.30 -31.30 2.96
N ARG A 553 -7.94 -31.20 1.67
CA ARG A 553 -8.84 -30.69 0.62
C ARG A 553 -10.09 -31.56 0.48
N ARG A 554 -9.92 -32.88 0.33
CA ARG A 554 -11.02 -33.84 0.16
C ARG A 554 -12.04 -33.74 1.29
N GLU A 555 -11.55 -33.70 2.53
CA GLU A 555 -12.39 -33.64 3.72
C GLU A 555 -13.05 -32.27 3.85
N TRP A 556 -12.32 -31.19 3.59
CA TRP A 556 -12.89 -29.84 3.57
C TRP A 556 -14.00 -29.68 2.53
N ASP A 557 -13.85 -30.25 1.33
CA ASP A 557 -14.87 -30.22 0.28
C ASP A 557 -16.20 -30.84 0.75
N LYS A 558 -16.14 -31.95 1.50
CA LYS A 558 -17.32 -32.60 2.08
C LYS A 558 -17.93 -31.74 3.19
N ILE A 559 -17.08 -31.20 4.06
CA ILE A 559 -17.51 -30.35 5.19
C ILE A 559 -18.22 -29.10 4.67
N ARG A 560 -17.63 -28.36 3.73
CA ARG A 560 -18.23 -27.12 3.18
C ARG A 560 -19.49 -27.38 2.36
N ALA A 561 -19.59 -28.54 1.71
CA ALA A 561 -20.79 -28.95 0.99
C ALA A 561 -21.97 -29.20 1.94
N LYS A 562 -21.73 -29.86 3.09
CA LYS A 562 -22.77 -30.09 4.11
C LYS A 562 -23.05 -28.86 4.96
N TYR A 563 -22.01 -28.08 5.26
CA TYR A 563 -22.04 -26.95 6.18
C TYR A 563 -21.47 -25.68 5.54
N PRO A 564 -22.19 -25.02 4.60
CA PRO A 564 -21.72 -23.80 3.95
C PRO A 564 -21.47 -22.65 4.95
N GLY A 565 -22.14 -22.68 6.11
CA GLY A 565 -21.97 -21.72 7.20
C GLY A 565 -20.74 -21.93 8.09
N ILE A 566 -19.93 -22.97 7.85
CA ILE A 566 -18.80 -23.31 8.75
C ILE A 566 -17.83 -22.14 8.97
N ARG A 567 -17.38 -21.89 10.20
CA ARG A 567 -16.66 -20.63 10.52
C ARG A 567 -15.32 -20.50 9.82
N GLY A 568 -14.63 -21.59 9.57
CA GLY A 568 -13.41 -21.58 8.76
C GLY A 568 -12.45 -22.71 9.09
N MET A 569 -11.16 -22.47 8.88
CA MET A 569 -10.12 -23.46 9.15
C MET A 569 -8.82 -22.82 9.66
N PHE A 570 -7.94 -23.61 10.26
CA PHE A 570 -6.58 -23.20 10.57
C PHE A 570 -5.56 -24.30 10.30
N GLY A 571 -4.32 -23.88 10.04
CA GLY A 571 -3.19 -24.77 9.81
C GLY A 571 -2.20 -24.79 10.97
N TRP A 572 -1.71 -25.97 11.31
CA TRP A 572 -0.52 -26.18 12.15
C TRP A 572 0.66 -26.57 11.25
N SER A 573 1.69 -25.75 11.04
CA SER A 573 2.02 -24.44 11.63
C SER A 573 2.53 -23.41 10.60
N ALA A 574 2.62 -22.13 10.97
CA ALA A 574 3.05 -21.02 10.11
C ALA A 574 4.45 -21.22 9.50
N GLU A 575 5.31 -21.94 10.20
CA GLU A 575 6.66 -22.34 9.83
C GLU A 575 6.63 -23.33 8.65
N THR A 576 5.72 -24.29 8.75
CA THR A 576 5.44 -25.28 7.70
C THR A 576 4.76 -24.64 6.49
N ILE A 577 4.09 -23.50 6.67
CA ILE A 577 3.44 -22.70 5.62
C ILE A 577 4.46 -21.81 4.87
N MET A 578 5.51 -21.31 5.56
CA MET A 578 6.48 -20.37 4.97
C MET A 578 7.80 -21.03 4.52
N GLY A 579 8.07 -22.28 4.91
CA GLY A 579 9.17 -23.09 4.37
C GLY A 579 10.49 -22.98 5.13
N PHE A 580 10.43 -22.72 6.44
CA PHE A 580 11.60 -22.56 7.31
C PHE A 580 11.77 -23.75 8.27
N GLY A 581 13.01 -24.14 8.58
CA GLY A 581 13.35 -25.20 9.56
C GLY A 581 14.62 -26.00 9.25
N SER A 582 15.33 -26.46 10.30
CA SER A 582 16.64 -27.15 10.22
C SER A 582 16.57 -28.62 9.75
N THR A 583 15.38 -29.19 9.64
CA THR A 583 15.15 -30.58 9.20
C THR A 583 13.94 -30.68 8.29
N ARG A 584 14.01 -30.11 7.08
CA ARG A 584 13.16 -30.49 5.95
C ARG A 584 13.78 -30.00 4.65
N THR A 585 14.37 -30.93 3.92
CA THR A 585 14.98 -30.70 2.62
C THR A 585 13.91 -30.36 1.58
N THR A 586 14.22 -29.36 0.77
CA THR A 586 13.48 -28.79 -0.38
C THR A 586 12.44 -27.71 -0.06
N GLN A 587 12.82 -26.50 -0.47
CA GLN A 587 12.12 -25.21 -0.48
C GLN A 587 10.83 -25.18 -1.35
N ALA A 588 10.25 -26.34 -1.68
CA ALA A 588 9.18 -26.50 -2.68
C ALA A 588 7.79 -26.83 -2.12
N ASN A 589 7.65 -27.24 -0.85
CA ASN A 589 6.38 -27.79 -0.34
C ASN A 589 5.58 -26.88 0.60
N ALA A 590 6.21 -25.89 1.23
CA ALA A 590 5.55 -25.08 2.26
C ALA A 590 4.50 -24.10 1.72
N ASN A 591 4.72 -23.57 0.51
CA ASN A 591 3.73 -22.74 -0.18
C ASN A 591 2.47 -23.51 -0.66
N ARG A 592 2.31 -24.81 -0.40
CA ARG A 592 1.13 -25.56 -0.85
C ARG A 592 -0.09 -25.41 0.06
N TRP A 593 0.02 -25.52 1.39
CA TRP A 593 -1.19 -25.61 2.23
C TRP A 593 -2.04 -24.33 2.21
N GLY A 594 -1.43 -23.15 2.46
CA GLY A 594 -2.12 -21.86 2.41
C GLY A 594 -2.74 -21.59 1.04
N ASN A 595 -1.95 -21.69 -0.03
CA ASN A 595 -2.42 -21.49 -1.40
C ASN A 595 -3.46 -22.53 -1.86
N LEU A 596 -3.42 -23.75 -1.32
CA LEU A 596 -4.40 -24.80 -1.62
C LEU A 596 -5.70 -24.59 -0.87
N MET A 597 -5.61 -24.31 0.44
CA MET A 597 -6.75 -24.34 1.35
C MET A 597 -7.45 -22.99 1.47
N HIS A 598 -6.73 -21.87 1.34
CA HIS A 598 -7.31 -20.52 1.41
C HIS A 598 -8.39 -20.30 0.34
N PRO A 599 -8.18 -20.61 -0.96
CA PRO A 599 -9.23 -20.47 -1.97
C PRO A 599 -10.47 -21.33 -1.70
N LEU A 600 -10.34 -22.40 -0.90
CA LEU A 600 -11.43 -23.30 -0.58
C LEU A 600 -12.31 -22.82 0.58
N LEU A 601 -11.86 -21.83 1.36
CA LEU A 601 -12.59 -21.25 2.49
C LEU A 601 -13.92 -20.59 2.07
N GLY A 602 -14.07 -20.29 0.77
CA GLY A 602 -15.27 -19.68 0.23
C GLY A 602 -15.42 -18.20 0.59
N THR A 603 -14.33 -17.55 1.03
CA THR A 603 -14.25 -16.09 1.07
C THR A 603 -13.88 -15.59 -0.30
N ALA A 604 -14.66 -14.65 -0.84
CA ALA A 604 -14.08 -13.71 -1.79
C ALA A 604 -12.85 -13.11 -1.09
N GLU A 605 -11.66 -13.27 -1.67
CA GLU A 605 -10.54 -12.40 -1.33
C GLU A 605 -11.10 -10.97 -1.30
N LEU A 606 -10.90 -10.24 -0.19
CA LEU A 606 -11.01 -8.80 -0.30
C LEU A 606 -9.95 -8.41 -1.33
N PRO A 607 -10.37 -7.89 -2.48
CA PRO A 607 -9.42 -7.65 -3.55
C PRO A 607 -8.44 -6.56 -3.06
N PRO A 608 -7.15 -6.61 -3.41
CA PRO A 608 -6.11 -5.66 -2.97
C PRO A 608 -6.49 -4.17 -2.95
N VAL A 609 -7.40 -3.71 -3.82
CA VAL A 609 -7.92 -2.34 -3.80
C VAL A 609 -9.45 -2.35 -3.73
N PRO A 610 -10.08 -2.72 -2.59
CA PRO A 610 -11.53 -2.82 -2.54
C PRO A 610 -12.19 -1.45 -2.68
N PHE A 611 -13.40 -1.38 -3.21
CA PHE A 611 -14.18 -0.14 -3.31
C PHE A 611 -14.20 0.60 -1.96
N GLY A 612 -13.95 1.91 -1.99
CA GLY A 612 -13.85 2.76 -0.78
C GLY A 612 -12.47 2.77 -0.11
N SER A 613 -11.51 1.95 -0.56
CA SER A 613 -10.17 1.86 0.06
C SER A 613 -9.29 3.09 -0.14
N ARG A 614 -9.47 3.82 -1.26
CA ARG A 614 -8.81 5.11 -1.53
C ARG A 614 -7.29 5.05 -1.44
N VAL A 615 -6.71 3.89 -1.77
CA VAL A 615 -5.28 3.56 -1.56
C VAL A 615 -4.29 4.52 -2.22
N ASP A 616 -4.71 5.24 -3.27
CA ASP A 616 -3.87 6.18 -4.02
C ASP A 616 -4.18 7.65 -3.70
N LEU A 617 -5.05 7.91 -2.73
CA LEU A 617 -5.33 9.26 -2.27
C LEU A 617 -4.30 9.69 -1.21
N VAL A 618 -3.89 10.95 -1.26
CA VAL A 618 -3.08 11.57 -0.21
C VAL A 618 -3.87 11.54 1.10
N ASN A 619 -3.30 10.88 2.12
CA ASN A 619 -3.91 10.62 3.42
C ASN A 619 -5.28 9.92 3.35
N GLY A 620 -5.60 9.23 2.25
CA GLY A 620 -6.92 8.62 2.04
C GLY A 620 -8.06 9.63 1.83
N GLU A 621 -7.75 10.90 1.56
CA GLU A 621 -8.74 11.99 1.54
C GLU A 621 -8.93 12.63 0.17
N ARG A 622 -7.86 12.84 -0.59
CA ARG A 622 -7.91 13.55 -1.89
C ARG A 622 -6.90 13.01 -2.88
N TYR A 623 -7.14 13.24 -4.17
CA TYR A 623 -6.10 13.00 -5.17
C TYR A 623 -4.86 13.86 -4.91
N PRO A 624 -3.67 13.44 -5.40
CA PRO A 624 -2.45 14.24 -5.29
C PRO A 624 -2.58 15.67 -5.83
N TYR A 625 -3.47 15.88 -6.81
CA TYR A 625 -3.74 17.18 -7.41
C TYR A 625 -5.24 17.44 -7.55
N GLY A 626 -5.60 18.71 -7.69
CA GLY A 626 -6.99 19.14 -7.89
C GLY A 626 -7.80 19.23 -6.60
N ILE A 627 -9.12 19.31 -6.78
CA ILE A 627 -10.11 19.46 -5.71
C ILE A 627 -11.11 18.30 -5.70
N MET A 628 -11.71 18.08 -4.54
CA MET A 628 -12.76 17.09 -4.28
C MET A 628 -14.08 17.79 -3.92
N PRO A 629 -15.24 17.14 -4.07
CA PRO A 629 -16.52 17.70 -3.61
C PRO A 629 -16.49 17.93 -2.09
N THR A 630 -17.06 19.04 -1.63
CA THR A 630 -17.10 19.41 -0.20
C THR A 630 -18.50 19.41 0.42
N ASN A 631 -19.53 19.09 -0.38
CA ASN A 631 -20.92 19.06 0.04
C ASN A 631 -21.43 17.68 0.48
N TYR A 632 -20.57 16.65 0.50
CA TYR A 632 -20.88 15.31 0.99
C TYR A 632 -19.73 14.78 1.85
N THR A 633 -20.04 14.02 2.90
CA THR A 633 -19.04 13.22 3.62
C THR A 633 -18.60 12.01 2.78
N ARG A 634 -17.46 11.40 3.13
CA ARG A 634 -16.98 10.20 2.43
C ARG A 634 -18.00 9.06 2.42
N THR A 635 -18.60 8.78 3.58
CA THR A 635 -19.64 7.75 3.69
C THR A 635 -20.84 8.06 2.80
N GLN A 636 -21.30 9.31 2.77
CA GLN A 636 -22.40 9.71 1.88
C GLN A 636 -22.04 9.56 0.41
N MET A 637 -20.82 9.95 0.02
CA MET A 637 -20.33 9.75 -1.35
C MET A 637 -20.32 8.27 -1.73
N ASP A 638 -19.78 7.41 -0.87
CA ASP A 638 -19.69 5.97 -1.14
C ASP A 638 -21.08 5.33 -1.19
N ASP A 639 -22.00 5.70 -0.29
CA ASP A 639 -23.36 5.15 -0.28
C ASP A 639 -24.17 5.61 -1.49
N ASN A 640 -24.03 6.87 -1.91
CA ASN A 640 -24.65 7.37 -3.12
C ASN A 640 -24.09 6.67 -4.38
N VAL A 641 -22.77 6.44 -4.44
CA VAL A 641 -22.15 5.70 -5.54
C VAL A 641 -22.64 4.25 -5.58
N LYS A 642 -22.75 3.57 -4.44
CA LYS A 642 -23.34 2.21 -4.38
C LYS A 642 -24.78 2.17 -4.88
N ALA A 643 -25.58 3.19 -4.56
CA ALA A 643 -26.96 3.30 -5.06
C ALA A 643 -27.01 3.53 -6.59
N CYS A 644 -26.13 4.40 -7.12
CA CYS A 644 -25.98 4.61 -8.56
C CYS A 644 -25.52 3.32 -9.26
N TYR A 645 -24.52 2.63 -8.70
CA TYR A 645 -24.03 1.34 -9.17
C TYR A 645 -25.14 0.28 -9.19
N ALA A 646 -25.94 0.15 -8.14
CA ALA A 646 -27.04 -0.80 -8.08
C ALA A 646 -28.07 -0.53 -9.19
N THR A 647 -28.37 0.75 -9.45
CA THR A 647 -29.27 1.19 -10.54
C THR A 647 -28.69 0.82 -11.91
N TRP A 648 -27.42 1.16 -12.14
CA TRP A 648 -26.69 0.84 -13.37
C TRP A 648 -26.63 -0.69 -13.61
N LYS A 649 -26.25 -1.46 -12.58
CA LYS A 649 -26.10 -2.92 -12.65
C LYS A 649 -27.42 -3.58 -13.01
N ALA A 650 -28.51 -3.20 -12.35
CA ALA A 650 -29.83 -3.77 -12.61
C ALA A 650 -30.30 -3.49 -14.05
N ALA A 651 -30.03 -2.29 -14.55
CA ALA A 651 -30.45 -1.87 -15.87
C ALA A 651 -29.59 -2.46 -16.99
N LEU A 652 -28.26 -2.42 -16.86
CA LEU A 652 -27.34 -2.58 -17.98
C LEU A 652 -26.45 -3.83 -17.92
N LEU A 653 -26.09 -4.35 -16.75
CA LEU A 653 -25.24 -5.54 -16.70
C LEU A 653 -26.07 -6.79 -17.01
N LYS A 654 -25.80 -7.45 -18.14
CA LYS A 654 -26.52 -8.65 -18.59
C LYS A 654 -25.58 -9.83 -18.76
N LYS A 655 -26.10 -11.03 -18.47
CA LYS A 655 -25.47 -12.27 -18.91
C LYS A 655 -25.72 -12.41 -20.42
N SER A 656 -24.67 -12.65 -21.20
CA SER A 656 -24.78 -12.93 -22.62
C SER A 656 -25.50 -14.27 -22.85
N PRO A 657 -26.23 -14.44 -23.98
CA PRO A 657 -26.70 -15.77 -24.37
C PRO A 657 -25.49 -16.69 -24.61
N THR A 658 -25.72 -18.01 -24.63
CA THR A 658 -24.68 -18.93 -25.08
C THR A 658 -24.46 -18.74 -26.58
N PHE A 659 -23.21 -18.57 -27.00
CA PHE A 659 -22.86 -18.35 -28.40
C PHE A 659 -21.55 -19.06 -28.76
N ASN A 660 -21.34 -19.30 -30.05
CA ASN A 660 -20.07 -19.84 -30.53
C ASN A 660 -19.11 -18.68 -30.81
N SER A 661 -17.89 -18.81 -30.31
CA SER A 661 -16.82 -17.86 -30.59
C SER A 661 -16.50 -17.79 -32.10
N HIS A 662 -16.04 -16.62 -32.55
CA HIS A 662 -15.65 -16.44 -33.94
C HIS A 662 -14.50 -17.40 -34.32
N PRO A 663 -14.47 -17.97 -35.54
CA PRO A 663 -13.43 -18.93 -35.95
C PRO A 663 -11.99 -18.39 -35.92
N GLN A 664 -11.82 -17.06 -35.97
CA GLN A 664 -10.52 -16.39 -35.87
C GLN A 664 -10.22 -15.83 -34.47
N SER A 665 -11.05 -16.15 -33.46
CA SER A 665 -10.84 -15.71 -32.08
C SER A 665 -9.79 -16.54 -31.34
N ILE A 666 -9.34 -16.05 -30.18
CA ILE A 666 -8.48 -16.85 -29.28
C ILE A 666 -9.19 -18.09 -28.73
N TYR A 667 -10.52 -18.14 -28.85
CA TYR A 667 -11.35 -19.25 -28.40
C TYR A 667 -11.89 -20.09 -29.57
N ALA A 668 -11.33 -19.96 -30.78
CA ALA A 668 -11.84 -20.56 -32.01
C ALA A 668 -12.51 -21.94 -31.83
N GLY A 669 -13.82 -22.00 -32.09
CA GLY A 669 -14.63 -23.22 -32.00
C GLY A 669 -15.20 -23.53 -30.62
N ALA A 670 -14.88 -22.74 -29.59
CA ALA A 670 -15.48 -22.86 -28.27
C ALA A 670 -16.88 -22.24 -28.21
N SER A 671 -17.75 -22.87 -27.43
CA SER A 671 -19.02 -22.30 -26.99
C SER A 671 -18.82 -21.51 -25.70
N ILE A 672 -19.22 -20.24 -25.70
CA ILE A 672 -19.10 -19.33 -24.56
C ILE A 672 -20.42 -19.33 -23.79
N THR A 673 -20.39 -19.80 -22.54
CA THR A 673 -21.60 -20.00 -21.70
C THR A 673 -21.68 -19.05 -20.50
N ASP A 674 -20.59 -18.32 -20.23
CA ASP A 674 -20.36 -17.51 -19.04
C ASP A 674 -19.85 -16.09 -19.40
N GLY A 675 -20.31 -15.60 -20.56
CA GLY A 675 -20.11 -14.22 -21.01
C GLY A 675 -21.05 -13.23 -20.34
N TYR A 676 -20.59 -12.00 -20.18
CA TYR A 676 -21.37 -10.86 -19.67
C TYR A 676 -21.14 -9.65 -20.56
N HIS A 677 -22.09 -8.72 -20.60
CA HIS A 677 -21.96 -7.46 -21.34
C HIS A 677 -22.74 -6.33 -20.66
N VAL A 678 -22.41 -5.10 -21.06
CA VAL A 678 -23.21 -3.91 -20.79
C VAL A 678 -24.19 -3.73 -21.94
N ASP A 679 -25.49 -3.77 -21.63
CA ASP A 679 -26.59 -3.68 -22.58
C ASP A 679 -26.65 -2.29 -23.22
N LYS A 680 -26.57 -2.25 -24.56
CA LYS A 680 -26.68 -1.04 -25.37
C LYS A 680 -28.09 -0.43 -25.30
N GLN A 681 -29.08 -1.22 -24.90
CA GLN A 681 -30.51 -0.90 -24.90
C GLN A 681 -31.01 -0.42 -26.26
N GLU A 682 -30.51 -1.06 -27.31
CA GLU A 682 -30.92 -0.82 -28.68
C GLU A 682 -31.49 -2.11 -29.26
N THR A 683 -32.62 -2.02 -29.95
CA THR A 683 -33.30 -3.21 -30.47
C THR A 683 -32.40 -3.99 -31.44
N GLY A 684 -32.17 -5.27 -31.16
CA GLY A 684 -31.35 -6.17 -31.98
C GLY A 684 -29.84 -6.04 -31.78
N ILE A 685 -29.40 -5.20 -30.84
CA ILE A 685 -27.99 -4.98 -30.49
C ILE A 685 -27.80 -5.28 -29.01
N ALA A 686 -26.83 -6.11 -28.67
CA ALA A 686 -26.52 -6.38 -27.28
C ALA A 686 -25.60 -5.33 -26.69
N CYS A 687 -24.45 -5.10 -27.31
CA CYS A 687 -23.41 -4.24 -26.75
C CYS A 687 -22.51 -3.66 -27.83
N VAL A 688 -21.72 -2.67 -27.42
CA VAL A 688 -20.58 -2.13 -28.16
C VAL A 688 -19.32 -2.28 -27.33
N SER A 689 -18.14 -2.24 -27.95
CA SER A 689 -16.86 -2.37 -27.23
C SER A 689 -16.65 -1.22 -26.23
N GLU A 690 -17.17 -0.02 -26.50
CA GLU A 690 -17.23 1.10 -25.55
C GLU A 690 -17.89 0.69 -24.23
N GLY A 691 -19.09 0.10 -24.28
CA GLY A 691 -19.81 -0.39 -23.10
C GLY A 691 -19.09 -1.52 -22.38
N ILE A 692 -18.40 -2.41 -23.10
CA ILE A 692 -17.55 -3.44 -22.48
C ILE A 692 -16.39 -2.81 -21.70
N GLY A 693 -15.71 -1.83 -22.30
CA GLY A 693 -14.65 -1.07 -21.62
C GLY A 693 -15.16 -0.39 -20.34
N TYR A 694 -16.28 0.33 -20.43
CA TYR A 694 -16.93 1.00 -19.29
C TYR A 694 -17.32 0.03 -18.17
N GLY A 695 -17.92 -1.11 -18.54
CA GLY A 695 -18.28 -2.17 -17.62
C GLY A 695 -17.05 -2.77 -16.92
N MET A 696 -15.98 -3.06 -17.66
CA MET A 696 -14.75 -3.61 -17.10
C MET A 696 -14.06 -2.65 -16.13
N LEU A 697 -13.96 -1.35 -16.47
CA LEU A 697 -13.46 -0.33 -15.56
C LEU A 697 -14.31 -0.24 -14.28
N THR A 698 -15.64 -0.24 -14.43
CA THR A 698 -16.58 -0.23 -13.31
C THR A 698 -16.37 -1.45 -12.41
N MET A 699 -16.24 -2.65 -12.96
CA MET A 699 -16.01 -3.86 -12.16
C MET A 699 -14.68 -3.84 -11.42
N ALA A 700 -13.61 -3.34 -12.04
CA ALA A 700 -12.31 -3.24 -11.38
C ALA A 700 -12.38 -2.34 -10.14
N VAL A 701 -13.08 -1.20 -10.23
CA VAL A 701 -13.23 -0.24 -9.12
C VAL A 701 -14.25 -0.70 -8.07
N MET A 702 -15.37 -1.29 -8.49
CA MET A 702 -16.45 -1.70 -7.58
C MET A 702 -16.17 -3.01 -6.84
N ALA A 703 -15.11 -3.73 -7.21
CA ALA A 703 -14.70 -4.96 -6.54
C ALA A 703 -14.52 -4.76 -5.02
N GLY A 704 -14.98 -5.72 -4.22
CA GLY A 704 -15.06 -5.59 -2.75
C GLY A 704 -16.44 -5.13 -2.27
N HIS A 705 -17.06 -4.14 -2.94
CA HIS A 705 -18.51 -3.92 -2.78
C HIS A 705 -19.31 -4.93 -3.61
N GLU A 706 -18.94 -5.09 -4.89
CA GLU A 706 -19.48 -6.12 -5.76
C GLU A 706 -18.69 -7.43 -5.57
N SER A 707 -19.30 -8.40 -4.92
CA SER A 707 -18.69 -9.71 -4.67
C SER A 707 -18.42 -10.54 -5.94
N GLN A 708 -19.18 -10.31 -7.03
CA GLN A 708 -19.03 -11.01 -8.31
C GLN A 708 -18.23 -10.19 -9.34
N ALA A 709 -17.53 -9.13 -8.92
CA ALA A 709 -16.89 -8.19 -9.84
C ALA A 709 -15.91 -8.87 -10.78
N ARG A 710 -15.07 -9.77 -10.24
CA ARG A 710 -14.15 -10.58 -11.04
C ARG A 710 -14.86 -11.49 -12.04
N THR A 711 -15.97 -12.11 -11.63
CA THR A 711 -16.78 -12.97 -12.52
C THR A 711 -17.36 -12.18 -13.69
N TYR A 712 -17.90 -10.99 -13.44
CA TYR A 712 -18.45 -10.14 -14.48
C TYR A 712 -17.35 -9.58 -15.39
N PHE A 713 -16.22 -9.15 -14.80
CA PHE A 713 -15.04 -8.70 -15.53
C PHE A 713 -14.52 -9.78 -16.48
N ASP A 714 -14.27 -10.98 -15.97
CA ASP A 714 -13.77 -12.11 -16.74
C ASP A 714 -14.76 -12.52 -17.85
N GLY A 715 -16.07 -12.44 -17.56
CA GLY A 715 -17.12 -12.70 -18.53
C GLY A 715 -17.19 -11.68 -19.66
N MET A 716 -16.99 -10.39 -19.36
CA MET A 716 -16.89 -9.32 -20.36
C MET A 716 -15.62 -9.48 -21.21
N LEU A 717 -14.49 -9.82 -20.60
CA LEU A 717 -13.26 -10.13 -21.32
C LEU A 717 -13.45 -11.34 -22.25
N ARG A 718 -14.14 -12.40 -21.80
CA ARG A 718 -14.46 -13.55 -22.65
C ARG A 718 -15.28 -13.16 -23.88
N VAL A 719 -16.27 -12.28 -23.74
CA VAL A 719 -17.03 -11.76 -24.89
C VAL A 719 -16.12 -10.99 -25.85
N ALA A 720 -15.31 -10.06 -25.33
CA ALA A 720 -14.38 -9.25 -26.14
C ALA A 720 -13.41 -10.12 -26.95
N ARG A 721 -12.94 -11.21 -26.35
CA ARG A 721 -11.99 -12.15 -26.95
C ARG A 721 -12.63 -13.18 -27.87
N ALA A 722 -13.87 -13.56 -27.63
CA ALA A 722 -14.63 -14.46 -28.50
C ALA A 722 -15.14 -13.76 -29.77
N CYS A 723 -15.29 -12.43 -29.73
CA CYS A 723 -15.76 -11.59 -30.83
C CYS A 723 -14.66 -10.58 -31.23
N PRO A 724 -13.53 -11.04 -31.81
CA PRO A 724 -12.39 -10.18 -32.10
C PRO A 724 -12.66 -9.27 -33.29
N ALA A 725 -11.83 -8.24 -33.46
CA ALA A 725 -11.80 -7.35 -34.62
C ALA A 725 -11.18 -8.04 -35.86
N TYR A 726 -11.87 -9.08 -36.37
CA TYR A 726 -11.39 -9.94 -37.46
C TYR A 726 -11.23 -9.24 -38.81
N GLY A 727 -11.88 -8.10 -39.03
CA GLY A 727 -11.72 -7.30 -40.24
C GLY A 727 -10.28 -6.86 -40.45
N HIS A 728 -9.59 -6.44 -39.38
CA HIS A 728 -8.17 -6.10 -39.44
C HIS A 728 -7.26 -7.32 -39.66
N MET A 729 -7.65 -8.50 -39.16
CA MET A 729 -6.91 -9.74 -39.43
C MET A 729 -6.97 -10.10 -40.92
N GLY A 730 -8.11 -9.89 -41.57
CA GLY A 730 -8.26 -10.01 -43.02
C GLY A 730 -7.38 -9.01 -43.81
N GLN A 731 -6.96 -7.91 -43.19
CA GLN A 731 -6.00 -6.95 -43.75
C GLN A 731 -4.53 -7.25 -43.39
N GLY A 732 -4.23 -8.45 -42.86
CA GLY A 732 -2.87 -8.84 -42.49
C GLY A 732 -2.38 -8.29 -41.15
N LYS A 733 -3.30 -7.88 -40.25
CA LYS A 733 -2.99 -7.46 -38.87
C LYS A 733 -3.48 -8.52 -37.86
N PRO A 734 -2.80 -9.68 -37.73
CA PRO A 734 -3.27 -10.78 -36.87
C PRO A 734 -3.34 -10.41 -35.38
N GLN A 735 -2.64 -9.37 -34.94
CA GLN A 735 -2.70 -8.86 -33.56
C GLN A 735 -4.10 -8.38 -33.16
N ALA A 736 -4.94 -8.03 -34.12
CA ALA A 736 -6.32 -7.60 -33.89
C ALA A 736 -7.21 -8.67 -33.25
N VAL A 737 -6.72 -9.91 -33.10
CA VAL A 737 -7.36 -10.94 -32.28
C VAL A 737 -7.55 -10.52 -30.80
N TYR A 738 -6.73 -9.58 -30.32
CA TYR A 738 -6.84 -9.00 -28.97
C TYR A 738 -7.65 -7.70 -28.92
N LEU A 739 -8.25 -7.28 -30.04
CA LEU A 739 -9.17 -6.13 -30.11
C LEU A 739 -10.58 -6.63 -30.31
N MET A 740 -11.57 -5.87 -29.85
CA MET A 740 -12.96 -6.30 -29.88
C MET A 740 -13.71 -5.75 -31.11
N ASP A 741 -14.58 -6.57 -31.72
CA ASP A 741 -15.57 -6.06 -32.67
C ASP A 741 -16.46 -5.01 -32.00
N TRP A 742 -16.53 -3.82 -32.59
CA TRP A 742 -17.08 -2.65 -31.94
C TRP A 742 -18.58 -2.77 -31.63
N ARG A 743 -19.31 -3.67 -32.30
CA ARG A 743 -20.76 -3.82 -32.12
C ARG A 743 -21.21 -5.26 -32.31
N LEU A 744 -22.03 -5.75 -31.38
CA LEU A 744 -22.57 -7.11 -31.41
C LEU A 744 -24.11 -7.12 -31.42
N HIS A 745 -24.68 -8.03 -32.21
CA HIS A 745 -26.10 -8.33 -32.18
C HIS A 745 -26.52 -9.00 -30.87
N SER A 746 -27.83 -9.08 -30.62
CA SER A 746 -28.38 -9.71 -29.41
C SER A 746 -27.96 -11.18 -29.22
N ASP A 747 -27.58 -11.87 -30.29
CA ASP A 747 -27.05 -13.25 -30.29
C ASP A 747 -25.51 -13.32 -30.21
N MET A 748 -24.85 -12.20 -29.96
CA MET A 748 -23.40 -12.01 -29.91
C MET A 748 -22.69 -12.15 -31.27
N SER A 749 -23.41 -12.24 -32.39
CA SER A 749 -22.77 -12.18 -33.71
C SER A 749 -22.29 -10.76 -34.01
N SER A 750 -21.32 -10.63 -34.93
CA SER A 750 -20.85 -9.32 -35.39
C SER A 750 -22.00 -8.49 -35.96
N ALA A 751 -22.18 -7.28 -35.44
CA ALA A 751 -22.97 -6.19 -36.04
C ALA A 751 -22.06 -5.04 -36.51
N GLY A 752 -20.77 -5.09 -36.18
CA GLY A 752 -19.77 -4.08 -36.52
C GLY A 752 -18.90 -4.45 -37.72
N GLY A 753 -19.09 -5.63 -38.31
CA GLY A 753 -18.34 -6.11 -39.48
C GLY A 753 -16.90 -6.54 -39.16
N GLY A 754 -16.58 -6.78 -37.89
CA GLY A 754 -15.25 -7.19 -37.44
C GLY A 754 -14.26 -6.03 -37.29
N TRP A 755 -14.72 -4.78 -37.24
CA TRP A 755 -13.86 -3.61 -36.98
C TRP A 755 -13.88 -3.26 -35.50
N ASN A 756 -12.80 -2.67 -34.97
CA ASN A 756 -12.79 -2.20 -33.60
C ASN A 756 -13.12 -0.71 -33.50
N ALA A 757 -13.63 -0.29 -32.34
CA ALA A 757 -13.68 1.10 -31.94
C ALA A 757 -12.60 1.35 -30.89
N HIS A 758 -11.77 2.36 -31.15
CA HIS A 758 -10.51 2.56 -30.46
C HIS A 758 -10.70 2.83 -28.96
N ASP A 759 -11.68 3.66 -28.57
CA ASP A 759 -12.01 3.96 -27.18
C ASP A 759 -12.39 2.72 -26.36
N GLY A 760 -13.16 1.80 -26.93
CA GLY A 760 -13.50 0.55 -26.27
C GLY A 760 -12.26 -0.27 -25.90
N ASP A 761 -11.31 -0.42 -26.83
CA ASP A 761 -10.08 -1.17 -26.57
C ASP A 761 -9.11 -0.42 -25.63
N LEU A 762 -9.11 0.92 -25.66
CA LEU A 762 -8.35 1.73 -24.70
C LEU A 762 -8.82 1.45 -23.27
N ASP A 763 -10.13 1.48 -23.04
CA ASP A 763 -10.72 1.21 -21.73
C ASP A 763 -10.53 -0.26 -21.31
N ILE A 764 -10.70 -1.22 -22.24
CA ILE A 764 -10.42 -2.64 -21.97
C ILE A 764 -8.96 -2.83 -21.54
N ALA A 765 -8.01 -2.19 -22.22
CA ALA A 765 -6.59 -2.29 -21.89
C ALA A 765 -6.26 -1.70 -20.52
N LEU A 766 -6.80 -0.52 -20.17
CA LEU A 766 -6.62 0.04 -18.82
C LEU A 766 -7.28 -0.86 -17.78
N ALA A 767 -8.50 -1.34 -18.02
CA ALA A 767 -9.22 -2.20 -17.10
C ALA A 767 -8.46 -3.51 -16.82
N LEU A 768 -7.75 -4.06 -17.81
CA LEU A 768 -6.88 -5.23 -17.63
C LEU A 768 -5.65 -4.93 -16.76
N LEU A 769 -5.04 -3.75 -16.90
CA LEU A 769 -3.98 -3.32 -15.98
C LEU A 769 -4.52 -3.11 -14.56
N MET A 770 -5.73 -2.56 -14.42
CA MET A 770 -6.40 -2.44 -13.12
C MET A 770 -6.70 -3.83 -12.54
N ALA A 771 -7.22 -4.77 -13.33
CA ALA A 771 -7.46 -6.15 -12.90
C ALA A 771 -6.17 -6.87 -12.43
N HIS A 772 -5.03 -6.61 -13.08
CA HIS A 772 -3.74 -7.10 -12.60
C HIS A 772 -3.43 -6.62 -11.18
N ARG A 773 -3.65 -5.34 -10.89
CA ARG A 773 -3.48 -4.77 -9.54
C ARG A 773 -4.56 -5.25 -8.56
N GLN A 774 -5.78 -5.50 -9.05
CA GLN A 774 -6.95 -5.86 -8.24
C GLN A 774 -7.00 -7.33 -7.82
N TRP A 775 -6.54 -8.25 -8.67
CA TRP A 775 -6.69 -9.70 -8.47
C TRP A 775 -5.41 -10.49 -8.75
N GLY A 776 -4.31 -9.82 -9.12
CA GLY A 776 -3.07 -10.47 -9.54
C GLY A 776 -3.20 -11.20 -10.88
N SER A 777 -2.08 -11.62 -11.46
CA SER A 777 -2.03 -12.28 -12.77
C SER A 777 -1.60 -13.76 -12.72
N GLY A 778 -1.62 -14.37 -11.53
CA GLY A 778 -1.27 -15.79 -11.33
C GLY A 778 -2.46 -16.77 -11.49
N GLY A 779 -3.66 -16.25 -11.74
CA GLY A 779 -4.88 -17.04 -11.89
C GLY A 779 -5.13 -17.57 -13.30
N ALA A 780 -6.35 -18.03 -13.57
CA ALA A 780 -6.76 -18.58 -14.87
C ALA A 780 -6.62 -17.58 -16.03
N ILE A 781 -6.75 -16.28 -15.74
CA ILE A 781 -6.48 -15.19 -16.67
C ILE A 781 -5.25 -14.44 -16.18
N ASN A 782 -4.27 -14.31 -17.06
CA ASN A 782 -3.11 -13.45 -16.83
C ASN A 782 -3.45 -12.03 -17.31
N TYR A 783 -4.08 -11.23 -16.44
CA TYR A 783 -4.56 -9.89 -16.81
C TYR A 783 -3.45 -8.97 -17.32
N ARG A 784 -2.24 -9.08 -16.73
CA ARG A 784 -1.07 -8.30 -17.20
C ARG A 784 -0.72 -8.66 -18.64
N GLN A 785 -0.66 -9.94 -18.97
CA GLN A 785 -0.34 -10.36 -20.33
C GLN A 785 -1.45 -9.99 -21.32
N GLU A 786 -2.72 -10.14 -20.93
CA GLU A 786 -3.87 -9.68 -21.72
C GLU A 786 -3.82 -8.18 -21.99
N ALA A 787 -3.47 -7.37 -20.99
CA ALA A 787 -3.28 -5.93 -21.16
C ALA A 787 -2.17 -5.64 -22.18
N LEU A 788 -0.99 -6.24 -22.00
CA LEU A 788 0.16 -6.03 -22.91
C LEU A 788 -0.18 -6.44 -24.35
N ASN A 789 -0.90 -7.54 -24.54
CA ASN A 789 -1.35 -7.99 -25.85
C ASN A 789 -2.32 -6.98 -26.49
N THR A 790 -3.27 -6.47 -25.72
CA THR A 790 -4.25 -5.45 -26.18
C THR A 790 -3.55 -4.15 -26.56
N ILE A 791 -2.67 -3.64 -25.70
CA ILE A 791 -1.90 -2.40 -25.91
C ILE A 791 -1.05 -2.52 -27.19
N ASN A 792 -0.35 -3.63 -27.37
CA ASN A 792 0.47 -3.87 -28.56
C ASN A 792 -0.38 -4.01 -29.84
N ALA A 793 -1.55 -4.64 -29.75
CA ALA A 793 -2.49 -4.73 -30.88
C ALA A 793 -3.00 -3.34 -31.27
N MET A 794 -3.42 -2.51 -30.32
CA MET A 794 -3.83 -1.13 -30.59
C MET A 794 -2.71 -0.32 -31.22
N LYS A 795 -1.47 -0.44 -30.73
CA LYS A 795 -0.32 0.28 -31.32
C LYS A 795 -0.15 -0.03 -32.82
N VAL A 796 -0.47 -1.24 -33.26
CA VAL A 796 -0.39 -1.66 -34.69
C VAL A 796 -1.64 -1.25 -35.48
N VAL A 797 -2.81 -1.30 -34.86
CA VAL A 797 -4.09 -1.15 -35.58
C VAL A 797 -4.57 0.30 -35.58
N ASN A 798 -4.51 0.97 -34.42
CA ASN A 798 -5.20 2.23 -34.14
C ASN A 798 -4.23 3.41 -33.91
N PHE A 799 -2.92 3.22 -34.07
CA PHE A 799 -1.93 4.27 -33.88
C PHE A 799 -0.97 4.39 -35.06
N LYS A 800 -0.55 5.63 -35.36
CA LYS A 800 0.47 5.92 -36.37
C LYS A 800 1.85 6.08 -35.74
N PRO A 801 2.95 5.85 -36.48
CA PRO A 801 4.30 6.05 -35.98
C PRO A 801 4.58 7.46 -35.42
N ASP A 802 3.84 8.48 -35.87
CA ASP A 802 3.95 9.86 -35.39
C ASP A 802 3.13 10.16 -34.12
N GLY A 803 2.57 9.13 -33.48
CA GLY A 803 1.82 9.25 -32.22
C GLY A 803 0.34 9.56 -32.38
N ARG A 804 -0.19 9.70 -33.60
CA ARG A 804 -1.63 9.95 -33.77
C ARG A 804 -2.46 8.73 -33.35
N PRO A 805 -3.50 8.91 -32.50
CA PRO A 805 -4.44 7.87 -32.11
C PRO A 805 -5.47 7.62 -33.23
N SER A 806 -5.00 7.22 -34.41
CA SER A 806 -5.84 6.84 -35.54
C SER A 806 -5.24 5.72 -36.39
N GLY A 807 -6.10 4.82 -36.87
CA GLY A 807 -5.79 3.89 -37.97
C GLY A 807 -5.97 4.49 -39.37
N GLY A 808 -6.48 5.73 -39.48
CA GLY A 808 -6.79 6.47 -40.72
C GLY A 808 -6.40 7.95 -40.65
N ASP A 809 -7.08 8.84 -41.39
CA ASP A 809 -6.77 10.28 -41.42
C ASP A 809 -7.39 11.08 -40.25
N GLY A 810 -8.43 10.54 -39.59
CA GLY A 810 -9.18 11.25 -38.54
C GLY A 810 -8.89 10.78 -37.12
N VAL A 811 -8.90 11.71 -36.15
CA VAL A 811 -8.79 11.43 -34.70
C VAL A 811 -10.08 11.84 -34.02
N ARG A 812 -10.65 10.95 -33.20
CA ARG A 812 -11.74 11.29 -32.28
C ARG A 812 -11.17 11.88 -31.01
N THR A 813 -11.60 13.07 -30.60
CA THR A 813 -10.96 13.82 -29.50
C THR A 813 -11.17 13.18 -28.13
N SER A 814 -12.27 12.44 -27.94
CA SER A 814 -12.53 11.66 -26.73
C SER A 814 -11.59 10.47 -26.53
N ASP A 815 -10.87 10.05 -27.57
CA ASP A 815 -9.93 8.92 -27.52
C ASP A 815 -8.54 9.38 -27.07
N ILE A 816 -8.34 10.68 -26.86
CA ILE A 816 -7.14 11.26 -26.25
C ILE A 816 -7.21 11.03 -24.74
N MET A 817 -7.00 9.77 -24.36
CA MET A 817 -7.07 9.28 -22.98
C MET A 817 -5.68 9.29 -22.34
N THR A 818 -5.12 10.49 -22.11
CA THR A 818 -3.69 10.67 -21.78
C THR A 818 -3.26 9.92 -20.53
N ASN A 819 -4.14 9.80 -19.53
CA ASN A 819 -3.89 8.96 -18.36
C ASN A 819 -3.68 7.47 -18.71
N HIS A 820 -4.45 6.94 -19.68
CA HIS A 820 -4.29 5.57 -20.17
C HIS A 820 -2.96 5.41 -20.88
N PHE A 821 -2.58 6.37 -21.73
CA PHE A 821 -1.29 6.34 -22.42
C PHE A 821 -0.11 6.33 -21.44
N ARG A 822 -0.20 7.05 -20.31
CA ARG A 822 0.80 6.98 -19.24
C ARG A 822 0.84 5.60 -18.57
N ALA A 823 -0.33 5.00 -18.30
CA ALA A 823 -0.40 3.64 -17.77
C ALA A 823 0.20 2.62 -18.73
N PHE A 824 -0.01 2.79 -20.05
CA PHE A 824 0.58 1.93 -21.07
C PHE A 824 2.09 2.09 -21.15
N ALA A 825 2.61 3.32 -21.08
CA ALA A 825 4.05 3.58 -20.99
C ALA A 825 4.68 2.84 -19.80
N ARG A 826 4.07 2.95 -18.61
CA ARG A 826 4.53 2.25 -17.39
C ARG A 826 4.48 0.73 -17.52
N ALA A 827 3.38 0.20 -18.04
CA ALA A 827 3.17 -1.25 -18.12
C ALA A 827 4.10 -1.93 -19.15
N THR A 828 4.35 -1.26 -20.27
CA THR A 828 5.12 -1.80 -21.40
C THR A 828 6.61 -1.43 -21.35
N GLY A 829 6.97 -0.33 -20.69
CA GLY A 829 8.29 0.31 -20.80
C GLY A 829 8.50 1.03 -22.15
N ASP A 830 7.46 1.17 -22.98
CA ASP A 830 7.55 1.75 -24.32
C ASP A 830 7.27 3.26 -24.27
N LEU A 831 8.35 4.04 -24.42
CA LEU A 831 8.29 5.51 -24.40
C LEU A 831 7.50 6.11 -25.57
N TYR A 832 7.11 5.33 -26.58
CA TYR A 832 6.20 5.80 -27.63
C TYR A 832 4.93 6.45 -27.08
N TRP A 833 4.36 5.88 -26.01
CA TRP A 833 3.14 6.38 -25.40
C TRP A 833 3.34 7.73 -24.70
N SER A 834 4.45 7.90 -23.96
CA SER A 834 4.72 9.13 -23.20
C SER A 834 5.34 10.22 -24.05
N ASP A 835 6.25 9.87 -24.95
CA ASP A 835 7.15 10.82 -25.63
C ASP A 835 6.72 11.11 -27.06
N THR A 836 5.78 10.32 -27.62
CA THR A 836 5.28 10.51 -28.99
C THR A 836 3.78 10.75 -29.02
N VAL A 837 2.97 9.85 -28.44
CA VAL A 837 1.50 9.95 -28.50
C VAL A 837 0.98 11.18 -27.74
N ILE A 838 1.40 11.37 -26.48
CA ILE A 838 0.92 12.49 -25.66
C ILE A 838 1.29 13.84 -26.29
N PRO A 839 2.57 14.13 -26.65
CA PRO A 839 2.93 15.39 -27.31
C PRO A 839 2.20 15.62 -28.64
N ARG A 840 1.94 14.55 -29.41
CA ARG A 840 1.16 14.65 -30.65
C ARG A 840 -0.27 15.09 -30.37
N CYS A 841 -0.90 14.54 -29.33
CA CYS A 841 -2.23 14.95 -28.89
C CYS A 841 -2.27 16.41 -28.42
N GLU A 842 -1.27 16.85 -27.65
CA GLU A 842 -1.15 18.25 -27.19
C GLU A 842 -1.03 19.22 -28.38
N SER A 843 -0.23 18.86 -29.38
CA SER A 843 -0.08 19.65 -30.61
C SER A 843 -1.40 19.79 -31.38
N MET A 844 -2.13 18.69 -31.57
CA MET A 844 -3.41 18.69 -32.29
C MET A 844 -4.48 19.52 -31.55
N ILE A 845 -4.61 19.32 -30.24
CA ILE A 845 -5.62 20.05 -29.44
C ILE A 845 -5.28 21.54 -29.35
N THR A 846 -4.00 21.88 -29.20
CA THR A 846 -3.56 23.29 -29.25
C THR A 846 -3.89 23.93 -30.59
N HIS A 847 -3.63 23.23 -31.71
CA HIS A 847 -3.96 23.72 -33.04
C HIS A 847 -5.47 23.96 -33.19
N ILE A 848 -6.29 22.98 -32.80
CA ILE A 848 -7.75 23.07 -32.92
C ILE A 848 -8.32 24.23 -32.11
N ILE A 849 -7.92 24.36 -30.84
CA ILE A 849 -8.40 25.43 -29.98
C ILE A 849 -7.99 26.79 -30.55
N ASN A 850 -6.75 26.97 -30.96
CA ASN A 850 -6.26 28.28 -31.40
C ASN A 850 -6.91 28.75 -32.70
N ASN A 851 -7.23 27.83 -33.62
CA ASN A 851 -7.71 28.19 -34.96
C ASN A 851 -9.23 28.08 -35.13
N TYR A 852 -9.90 27.22 -34.35
CA TYR A 852 -11.32 26.92 -34.55
C TYR A 852 -12.18 27.20 -33.31
N SER A 853 -11.60 27.25 -32.10
CA SER A 853 -12.32 27.58 -30.86
C SER A 853 -11.56 28.55 -29.95
N PRO A 854 -11.06 29.70 -30.45
CA PRO A 854 -10.22 30.58 -29.65
C PRO A 854 -10.97 31.22 -28.48
N ASN A 855 -12.31 31.30 -28.55
CA ASN A 855 -13.15 31.88 -27.50
C ASN A 855 -13.73 30.81 -26.58
N ALA A 856 -14.39 29.79 -27.15
CA ALA A 856 -15.09 28.78 -26.36
C ALA A 856 -14.18 27.68 -25.80
N LYS A 857 -12.98 27.50 -26.38
CA LYS A 857 -12.00 26.47 -26.01
C LYS A 857 -12.55 25.03 -26.11
N LEU A 858 -13.65 24.86 -26.83
CA LEU A 858 -14.28 23.59 -27.10
C LEU A 858 -13.49 22.84 -28.17
N VAL A 859 -13.66 21.52 -28.20
CA VAL A 859 -13.04 20.64 -29.21
C VAL A 859 -14.12 19.86 -29.96
N PRO A 860 -13.91 19.55 -31.24
CA PRO A 860 -14.89 18.80 -32.03
C PRO A 860 -14.89 17.32 -31.64
N ASP A 861 -15.97 16.60 -31.95
CA ASP A 861 -15.99 15.14 -31.88
C ASP A 861 -14.82 14.52 -32.65
N PHE A 862 -14.59 14.98 -33.88
CA PHE A 862 -13.53 14.47 -34.75
C PHE A 862 -12.69 15.59 -35.38
N ILE A 863 -11.39 15.30 -35.54
CA ILE A 863 -10.40 16.08 -36.28
C ILE A 863 -10.02 15.27 -37.53
N VAL A 864 -10.00 15.88 -38.71
CA VAL A 864 -9.64 15.24 -40.00
C VAL A 864 -8.60 16.07 -40.77
N GLY A 865 -8.06 15.53 -41.88
CA GLY A 865 -7.07 16.22 -42.71
C GLY A 865 -5.69 16.28 -42.07
N LEU A 866 -5.36 15.32 -41.20
CA LEU A 866 -4.10 15.26 -40.46
C LEU A 866 -2.95 14.70 -41.30
N ASP A 867 -3.23 13.97 -42.38
CA ASP A 867 -2.25 13.48 -43.36
C ASP A 867 -1.84 14.57 -44.36
N SER A 868 -2.71 15.55 -44.61
CA SER A 868 -2.48 16.64 -45.57
C SER A 868 -2.23 18.01 -44.92
N GLY A 869 -2.25 18.09 -43.58
CA GLY A 869 -2.15 19.37 -42.89
C GLY A 869 -2.22 19.26 -41.36
N PRO A 870 -2.40 20.39 -40.65
CA PRO A 870 -2.41 20.43 -39.18
C PRO A 870 -3.71 19.91 -38.54
N GLY A 871 -4.71 19.55 -39.35
CA GLY A 871 -6.01 19.06 -38.91
C GLY A 871 -7.09 20.15 -38.86
N GLN A 872 -8.35 19.75 -39.01
CA GLN A 872 -9.52 20.63 -38.93
C GLN A 872 -10.73 19.85 -38.37
N PRO A 873 -11.75 20.53 -37.82
CA PRO A 873 -12.99 19.88 -37.42
C PRO A 873 -13.63 19.10 -38.57
N ALA A 874 -14.15 17.90 -38.29
CA ALA A 874 -14.72 17.04 -39.31
C ALA A 874 -15.99 17.63 -39.96
N PRO A 875 -16.28 17.30 -41.24
CA PRO A 875 -17.57 17.63 -41.82
C PRO A 875 -18.70 16.83 -41.12
N PRO A 876 -19.96 17.29 -41.20
CA PRO A 876 -21.13 16.55 -40.70
C PRO A 876 -21.16 15.09 -41.19
N TYR A 877 -21.61 14.17 -40.34
CA TYR A 877 -21.75 12.73 -40.63
C TYR A 877 -20.43 11.98 -40.91
N TYR A 878 -19.29 12.52 -40.46
CA TYR A 878 -18.02 11.82 -40.49
C TYR A 878 -17.97 10.73 -39.41
N ALA A 879 -17.81 9.48 -39.82
CA ALA A 879 -17.72 8.27 -38.97
C ALA A 879 -18.94 7.94 -38.10
N ASP A 880 -19.77 8.93 -37.75
CA ASP A 880 -21.01 8.77 -36.98
C ASP A 880 -22.25 9.23 -37.77
N PRO A 881 -23.42 8.59 -37.57
CA PRO A 881 -24.65 8.92 -38.30
C PRO A 881 -25.38 10.17 -37.75
N HIS A 882 -24.63 11.22 -37.35
CA HIS A 882 -25.18 12.48 -36.88
C HIS A 882 -24.39 13.70 -37.40
N PRO A 883 -25.00 14.89 -37.51
CA PRO A 883 -24.36 16.05 -38.13
C PRO A 883 -23.34 16.80 -37.23
N PHE A 884 -23.21 16.43 -35.95
CA PHE A 884 -22.43 17.18 -34.95
C PHE A 884 -20.93 16.84 -34.90
N THR A 885 -20.42 16.09 -35.87
CA THR A 885 -19.06 15.51 -35.89
C THR A 885 -17.92 16.53 -35.89
N GLY A 886 -18.17 17.76 -36.35
CA GLY A 886 -17.24 18.90 -36.28
C GLY A 886 -17.48 19.87 -35.11
N MET A 887 -18.35 19.49 -34.16
CA MET A 887 -18.82 20.32 -33.04
C MET A 887 -18.45 19.66 -31.71
N TYR A 888 -18.59 20.38 -30.60
CA TYR A 888 -18.56 19.74 -29.27
C TYR A 888 -19.87 18.99 -29.07
N GLY A 889 -19.86 17.74 -29.52
CA GLY A 889 -21.03 16.89 -29.66
C GLY A 889 -20.96 15.64 -28.77
N PRO A 890 -21.72 14.59 -29.11
CA PRO A 890 -21.86 13.41 -28.26
C PRO A 890 -20.55 12.70 -27.96
N ASN A 891 -19.50 12.82 -28.78
CA ASN A 891 -18.21 12.22 -28.45
C ASN A 891 -17.37 13.12 -27.55
N ALA A 892 -17.19 14.39 -27.93
CA ALA A 892 -16.28 15.34 -27.30
C ALA A 892 -16.69 15.70 -25.86
N ILE A 893 -17.94 15.45 -25.47
CA ILE A 893 -18.39 15.62 -24.09
C ILE A 893 -17.57 14.81 -23.08
N ARG A 894 -16.90 13.73 -23.50
CA ARG A 894 -16.01 12.91 -22.67
C ARG A 894 -14.63 13.55 -22.44
N CYS A 895 -14.23 14.57 -23.19
CA CYS A 895 -12.89 15.17 -23.07
C CYS A 895 -12.57 15.73 -21.67
N PRO A 896 -13.46 16.49 -20.99
CA PRO A 896 -13.22 16.95 -19.62
C PRO A 896 -12.98 15.80 -18.63
N TRP A 897 -13.64 14.66 -18.81
CA TRP A 897 -13.38 13.44 -18.04
C TRP A 897 -11.99 12.88 -18.32
N ARG A 898 -11.69 12.60 -19.59
CA ARG A 898 -10.44 11.92 -20.00
C ARG A 898 -9.19 12.74 -19.66
N TRP A 899 -9.27 14.06 -19.70
CA TRP A 899 -8.16 14.95 -19.38
C TRP A 899 -8.11 15.32 -17.90
N GLY A 900 -9.27 15.47 -17.25
CA GLY A 900 -9.34 15.77 -15.82
C GLY A 900 -8.76 14.66 -14.96
N VAL A 901 -9.00 13.39 -15.33
CA VAL A 901 -8.42 12.24 -14.61
C VAL A 901 -6.89 12.19 -14.72
N ASP A 902 -6.29 12.62 -15.83
CA ASP A 902 -4.82 12.72 -15.96
C ASP A 902 -4.26 13.78 -15.01
N TYR A 903 -4.92 14.93 -14.90
CA TYR A 903 -4.49 16.00 -14.00
C TYR A 903 -4.56 15.58 -12.53
N VAL A 904 -5.69 15.08 -12.04
CA VAL A 904 -5.84 14.79 -10.60
C VAL A 904 -4.84 13.72 -10.13
N LEU A 905 -4.49 12.76 -11.00
CA LEU A 905 -3.53 11.70 -10.70
C LEU A 905 -2.06 12.11 -10.88
N THR A 906 -1.73 12.95 -11.87
CA THR A 906 -0.32 13.19 -12.27
C THR A 906 0.15 14.62 -12.13
N GLY A 907 -0.77 15.59 -11.97
CA GLY A 907 -0.46 17.01 -11.93
C GLY A 907 -0.15 17.61 -13.29
N ASN A 908 -0.45 16.92 -14.40
CA ASN A 908 -0.19 17.44 -15.75
C ASN A 908 -0.98 18.73 -16.02
N SER A 909 -0.30 19.87 -15.91
CA SER A 909 -0.90 21.19 -15.99
C SER A 909 -1.49 21.51 -17.37
N TYR A 910 -0.97 20.94 -18.45
CA TYR A 910 -1.50 21.15 -19.80
C TYR A 910 -2.93 20.60 -19.92
N TRP A 911 -3.12 19.30 -19.66
CA TRP A 911 -4.42 18.66 -19.77
C TRP A 911 -5.40 19.15 -18.70
N GLY A 912 -4.90 19.45 -17.50
CA GLY A 912 -5.69 20.10 -16.45
C GLY A 912 -6.24 21.46 -16.89
N ALA A 913 -5.41 22.28 -17.56
CA ALA A 913 -5.84 23.56 -18.11
C ALA A 913 -6.85 23.39 -19.25
N LYS A 914 -6.66 22.44 -20.17
CA LYS A 914 -7.63 22.18 -21.27
C LYS A 914 -9.00 21.72 -20.74
N ALA A 915 -9.03 20.87 -19.72
CA ALA A 915 -10.29 20.50 -19.06
C ALA A 915 -10.94 21.72 -18.36
N SER A 916 -10.14 22.51 -17.62
CA SER A 916 -10.60 23.72 -16.94
C SER A 916 -11.12 24.78 -17.91
N ASP A 917 -10.53 24.92 -19.10
CA ASP A 917 -10.96 25.85 -20.15
C ASP A 917 -12.41 25.55 -20.57
N ILE A 918 -12.70 24.28 -20.90
CA ILE A 918 -14.06 23.84 -21.27
C ILE A 918 -15.05 24.06 -20.12
N VAL A 919 -14.68 23.65 -18.90
CA VAL A 919 -15.55 23.80 -17.73
C VAL A 919 -15.83 25.27 -17.43
N THR A 920 -14.82 26.13 -17.50
CA THR A 920 -14.98 27.58 -17.27
C THR A 920 -15.94 28.17 -18.28
N TRP A 921 -15.78 27.82 -19.56
CA TRP A 921 -16.65 28.34 -20.61
C TRP A 921 -18.11 27.87 -20.44
N ILE A 922 -18.35 26.57 -20.25
CA ILE A 922 -19.71 26.05 -20.06
C ILE A 922 -20.35 26.58 -18.77
N LYS A 923 -19.58 26.68 -17.67
CA LYS A 923 -20.07 27.29 -16.42
C LYS A 923 -20.54 28.73 -16.66
N ASN A 924 -19.82 29.50 -17.47
CA ASN A 924 -20.20 30.88 -17.78
C ASN A 924 -21.45 30.94 -18.67
N ASP A 925 -21.54 30.12 -19.72
CA ASP A 925 -22.72 30.03 -20.61
C ASP A 925 -24.00 29.65 -19.83
N THR A 926 -23.85 28.76 -18.85
CA THR A 926 -24.98 28.23 -18.06
C THR A 926 -25.28 29.04 -16.78
N ALA A 927 -24.49 30.07 -16.48
CA ALA A 927 -24.48 30.75 -15.19
C ALA A 927 -24.32 29.79 -13.98
N GLY A 928 -23.62 28.66 -14.20
CA GLY A 928 -23.39 27.62 -13.19
C GLY A 928 -24.55 26.65 -12.99
N ASP A 929 -25.61 26.70 -13.80
CA ASP A 929 -26.75 25.79 -13.71
C ASP A 929 -26.61 24.61 -14.69
N PRO A 930 -26.38 23.37 -14.20
CA PRO A 930 -26.23 22.20 -15.07
C PRO A 930 -27.47 21.84 -15.89
N PHE A 931 -28.66 22.37 -15.55
CA PHE A 931 -29.89 22.14 -16.33
C PHE A 931 -29.97 23.03 -17.58
N ARG A 932 -29.04 23.98 -17.72
CA ARG A 932 -28.97 24.92 -18.86
C ARG A 932 -27.87 24.57 -19.86
N THR A 933 -27.17 23.45 -19.66
CA THR A 933 -26.17 22.97 -20.60
C THR A 933 -26.80 22.70 -21.96
N GLY A 934 -26.15 23.18 -23.02
CA GLY A 934 -26.57 22.94 -24.40
C GLY A 934 -26.42 21.47 -24.76
N ALA A 935 -27.36 20.96 -25.56
CA ALA A 935 -27.33 19.59 -26.07
C ALA A 935 -26.04 19.32 -26.87
N ASN A 936 -25.66 20.31 -27.70
CA ASN A 936 -24.44 20.35 -28.49
C ASN A 936 -24.00 21.80 -28.64
N TYR A 937 -22.70 22.03 -28.77
CA TYR A 937 -22.13 23.36 -28.94
C TYR A 937 -21.27 23.43 -30.21
N ARG A 938 -21.47 24.47 -31.02
CA ARG A 938 -20.51 24.81 -32.08
C ARG A 938 -19.21 25.31 -31.44
N LEU A 939 -18.10 25.21 -32.17
CA LEU A 939 -16.79 25.60 -31.65
C LEU A 939 -16.63 27.12 -31.41
N ASP A 940 -17.53 27.93 -31.96
CA ASP A 940 -17.64 29.36 -31.64
C ASP A 940 -18.34 29.64 -30.29
N GLY A 941 -18.94 28.61 -29.69
CA GLY A 941 -19.69 28.67 -28.44
C GLY A 941 -21.20 28.77 -28.59
N SER A 942 -21.74 28.86 -29.80
CA SER A 942 -23.20 28.88 -29.99
C SER A 942 -23.83 27.51 -29.73
N VAL A 943 -24.97 27.48 -29.04
CA VAL A 943 -25.76 26.25 -28.85
C VAL A 943 -26.45 25.86 -30.16
N VAL A 944 -26.41 24.57 -30.49
CA VAL A 944 -27.13 24.04 -31.64
C VAL A 944 -28.62 24.06 -31.36
N ASP A 945 -29.39 24.71 -32.24
CA ASP A 945 -30.85 24.84 -32.18
C ASP A 945 -31.41 25.40 -30.86
N ASP A 946 -30.57 26.07 -30.06
CA ASP A 946 -30.86 26.58 -28.71
C ASP A 946 -31.46 25.53 -27.76
N VAL A 947 -31.16 24.24 -28.00
CA VAL A 947 -31.64 23.13 -27.16
C VAL A 947 -30.78 23.01 -25.92
N ARG A 948 -31.39 23.17 -24.73
CA ARG A 948 -30.72 23.13 -23.43
C ARG A 948 -31.47 22.22 -22.47
N TYR A 949 -30.74 21.36 -21.77
CA TYR A 949 -31.26 20.46 -20.75
C TYR A 949 -30.13 19.89 -19.90
N PHE A 950 -30.47 19.22 -18.79
CA PHE A 950 -29.52 18.39 -18.05
C PHE A 950 -29.14 17.17 -18.88
N GLY A 951 -28.06 17.27 -19.65
CA GLY A 951 -27.45 16.16 -20.39
C GLY A 951 -26.49 15.39 -19.48
N PRO A 952 -26.87 14.21 -18.95
CA PRO A 952 -26.11 13.58 -17.88
C PRO A 952 -24.69 13.19 -18.31
N GLY A 953 -24.48 12.71 -19.54
CA GLY A 953 -23.14 12.44 -20.06
C GLY A 953 -22.22 13.67 -20.09
N SER A 954 -22.74 14.82 -20.53
CA SER A 954 -21.98 16.08 -20.57
C SER A 954 -21.72 16.62 -19.17
N VAL A 955 -22.78 16.70 -18.35
CA VAL A 955 -22.72 17.26 -16.99
C VAL A 955 -21.82 16.44 -16.08
N SER A 956 -21.84 15.11 -16.19
CA SER A 956 -20.94 14.23 -15.45
C SER A 956 -19.48 14.39 -15.87
N SER A 957 -19.18 14.56 -17.15
CA SER A 957 -17.79 14.77 -17.59
C SER A 957 -17.24 16.12 -17.14
N LEU A 958 -18.08 17.17 -17.14
CA LEU A 958 -17.71 18.49 -16.58
C LEU A 958 -17.37 18.41 -15.09
N MET A 959 -17.97 17.48 -14.35
CA MET A 959 -17.67 17.25 -12.94
C MET A 959 -16.19 16.88 -12.74
N THR A 960 -15.68 15.91 -13.49
CA THR A 960 -14.26 15.53 -13.42
C THR A 960 -13.35 16.65 -13.94
N GLY A 961 -13.76 17.38 -14.98
CA GLY A 961 -13.03 18.55 -15.45
C GLY A 961 -12.95 19.66 -14.39
N ALA A 962 -14.01 19.89 -13.61
CA ALA A 962 -14.05 20.91 -12.56
C ALA A 962 -13.07 20.61 -11.41
N MET A 963 -12.67 19.35 -11.25
CA MET A 963 -11.69 18.97 -10.24
C MET A 963 -10.29 19.55 -10.50
N THR A 964 -10.00 20.02 -11.72
CA THR A 964 -8.66 20.49 -12.07
C THR A 964 -8.36 21.92 -11.61
N ASN A 965 -9.36 22.64 -11.10
CA ASN A 965 -9.22 24.04 -10.74
C ASN A 965 -9.99 24.40 -9.45
N PRO A 966 -9.30 24.87 -8.39
CA PRO A 966 -9.95 25.29 -7.14
C PRO A 966 -11.06 26.35 -7.31
N ALA A 967 -10.99 27.20 -8.34
CA ALA A 967 -12.02 28.20 -8.63
C ALA A 967 -13.38 27.60 -9.04
N HIS A 968 -13.43 26.29 -9.31
CA HIS A 968 -14.64 25.57 -9.67
C HIS A 968 -15.32 24.88 -8.49
N GLN A 969 -14.83 24.99 -7.25
CA GLN A 969 -15.36 24.23 -6.10
C GLN A 969 -16.88 24.29 -5.94
N ALA A 970 -17.48 25.49 -6.00
CA ALA A 970 -18.94 25.62 -5.88
C ALA A 970 -19.69 24.95 -7.05
N TYR A 971 -19.10 25.00 -8.25
CA TYR A 971 -19.69 24.35 -9.42
C TYR A 971 -19.50 22.83 -9.37
N LEU A 972 -18.33 22.32 -8.95
CA LEU A 972 -18.09 20.90 -8.69
C LEU A 972 -19.15 20.33 -7.73
N ASN A 973 -19.40 21.01 -6.60
CA ASN A 973 -20.42 20.60 -5.65
C ASN A 973 -21.82 20.52 -6.29
N THR A 974 -22.16 21.51 -7.13
CA THR A 974 -23.43 21.56 -7.89
C THR A 974 -23.54 20.40 -8.88
N LEU A 975 -22.47 20.11 -9.63
CA LEU A 975 -22.42 19.01 -10.60
C LEU A 975 -22.56 17.64 -9.94
N VAL A 976 -21.87 17.42 -8.81
CA VAL A 976 -21.95 16.16 -8.04
C VAL A 976 -23.37 15.96 -7.50
N GLN A 977 -23.95 16.99 -6.91
CA GLN A 977 -25.32 16.94 -6.40
C GLN A 977 -26.32 16.65 -7.53
N ALA A 978 -26.21 17.34 -8.67
CA ALA A 978 -27.10 17.14 -9.80
C ALA A 978 -27.01 15.72 -10.36
N ASN A 979 -25.80 15.14 -10.45
CA ASN A 979 -25.60 13.76 -10.90
C ASN A 979 -26.19 12.72 -9.93
N PHE A 980 -25.98 12.87 -8.62
CA PHE A 980 -26.60 11.96 -7.64
C PHE A 980 -28.14 12.04 -7.65
N GLN A 981 -28.71 13.24 -7.79
CA GLN A 981 -30.15 13.43 -7.78
C GLN A 981 -30.85 13.02 -9.10
N ASN A 982 -30.11 12.97 -10.20
CA ASN A 982 -30.64 12.73 -11.55
C ASN A 982 -29.88 11.59 -12.25
N PHE A 983 -29.49 10.56 -11.51
CA PHE A 983 -28.84 9.39 -12.07
C PHE A 983 -29.79 8.63 -13.01
N ARG A 984 -29.35 8.33 -14.22
CA ARG A 984 -30.15 7.61 -15.23
C ARG A 984 -29.93 6.10 -15.15
N ASN A 985 -30.75 5.36 -15.87
CA ASN A 985 -30.65 3.90 -16.00
C ASN A 985 -30.54 3.45 -17.47
N ASN A 986 -30.26 4.40 -18.37
CA ASN A 986 -30.06 4.15 -19.78
C ASN A 986 -28.57 4.04 -20.11
N TYR A 987 -28.27 3.29 -21.16
CA TYR A 987 -26.91 3.21 -21.71
C TYR A 987 -26.36 4.61 -22.01
N TYR A 988 -25.04 4.75 -21.93
CA TYR A 988 -24.28 5.97 -22.19
C TYR A 988 -24.34 6.99 -21.06
N ASP A 989 -25.52 7.54 -20.73
CA ASP A 989 -25.62 8.54 -19.67
C ASP A 989 -25.24 7.94 -18.31
N SER A 990 -25.81 6.78 -17.95
CA SER A 990 -25.55 6.18 -16.64
C SER A 990 -24.11 5.64 -16.51
N ASP A 991 -23.51 5.15 -17.60
CA ASP A 991 -22.09 4.78 -17.64
C ASP A 991 -21.19 5.98 -17.37
N LEU A 992 -21.40 7.09 -18.08
CA LEU A 992 -20.61 8.31 -17.92
C LEU A 992 -20.83 8.93 -16.54
N GLN A 993 -22.07 8.95 -16.04
CA GLN A 993 -22.35 9.40 -14.68
C GLN A 993 -21.60 8.56 -13.65
N LEU A 994 -21.66 7.23 -13.75
CA LEU A 994 -21.03 6.34 -12.77
C LEU A 994 -19.51 6.47 -12.79
N LEU A 995 -18.88 6.40 -13.96
CA LEU A 995 -17.42 6.51 -14.09
C LEU A 995 -16.90 7.85 -13.55
N ASN A 996 -17.56 8.95 -13.90
CA ASN A 996 -17.17 10.26 -13.38
C ASN A 996 -17.47 10.40 -11.88
N LEU A 997 -18.54 9.81 -11.36
CA LEU A 997 -18.80 9.79 -9.92
C LEU A 997 -17.76 8.97 -9.16
N LEU A 998 -17.28 7.85 -9.71
CA LEU A 998 -16.17 7.09 -9.11
C LEU A 998 -14.91 7.95 -9.01
N ILE A 999 -14.65 8.81 -9.99
CA ILE A 999 -13.54 9.77 -9.94
C ILE A 999 -13.83 10.90 -8.96
N ALA A 1000 -14.93 11.64 -9.11
CA ALA A 1000 -15.25 12.79 -8.26
C ALA A 1000 -15.37 12.42 -6.78
N THR A 1001 -15.80 11.19 -6.48
CA THR A 1001 -15.86 10.71 -5.10
C THR A 1001 -14.54 10.14 -4.61
N GLY A 1002 -13.49 10.01 -5.43
CA GLY A 1002 -12.15 9.58 -5.02
C GLY A 1002 -11.99 8.07 -4.93
N ASN A 1003 -12.90 7.31 -5.55
CA ASN A 1003 -12.87 5.86 -5.60
C ASN A 1003 -12.07 5.33 -6.80
N TRP A 1004 -11.82 6.17 -7.81
CA TRP A 1004 -11.01 5.82 -8.97
C TRP A 1004 -9.51 5.80 -8.66
N TRP A 1005 -8.80 4.82 -9.19
CA TRP A 1005 -7.36 4.63 -9.07
C TRP A 1005 -6.79 4.06 -10.37
N THR A 1006 -5.47 4.14 -10.56
CA THR A 1006 -4.79 3.63 -11.77
C THR A 1006 -3.51 2.87 -11.42
N PRO A 1007 -3.14 1.84 -12.18
CA PRO A 1007 -1.97 1.00 -11.92
C PRO A 1007 -0.62 1.64 -12.27
#